data_AF-A0A9N9L3L9-F1
#
_entry.id   AF-A0A9N9L3L9-F1
#
_cell.length_a   1.000
_cell.length_b   1.000
_cell.length_c   1.000
_cell.angle_alpha   90.00
_cell.angle_beta   90.00
_cell.angle_gamma   90.00
#
_symmetry.space_group_name_H-M   'P 1'
#
loop_
_entity.id
_entity.type
_entity.pdbx_description
1 polymer ?
#
loop_
_entity_poly.entity_id
_entity_poly.type
_entity_poly.pdbx_seq_one_letter_code
_entity_poly.pdbx_strand_id
1 'polypeptide(L)'
;MFVLLNSRTFGALGLAVFLVDATSFESPREKRLDNNLGKTPILGWNSYNHYSCSPNENIIKSNAQALVDLGLLDLGYNYVVVDCGWTVPDRASDGQLQPNPDLFPSGYKALGDWLHKLDLKFGVYQNAGIKTCMTGQPDQVGSLNNEATDAKTFESWGADLLKYDNCYSDADLNYPAVSYTPKTSPRGAMTVMSKAIQTLSRPMIIQICNWGVDFPSAWAPEIGNSWRVTNDITGAWRTVPRILNQVVPQTTYGQPGRWLDLDMLQVGNNLFTEPEEQTHFSLWAIIKSPLIIGGALSDNKTNIRTSSLAILSNKDVISYNQDGLGVPARFARRYTKEGYEVWYGPLTEDRTVVALINLFDEPRNLTLDFPDISIQKAKTVKNIWAKTTAENVTTSYTAEVGAHGTMLLELGGTTAFGIYDVYDAVGIATEFTFKNVYAKSTSKNLIARVKFEVESLDDETILMNQATYKLPAGQKELTVPNFPLQAGNNNTVTVDTRLTITELNVYDSTPMLLGADTFEIDAPGTFTQCLPGLCLPVGSKIGRLSPTVLGTVDITSPPGAGPGPKYTNIYFTNNDVALQSAWDLGTNTRNLTINVNGVVTRIEVPLSGKSSELFTEHKGWQDAGLFPVLLEGFREGGNVIKVGNEGGEGGLVQWAADFVGMEVYW
;
A
#
# COMPACT_ATOMS: atom_id res chain seq x y z
N MET A 1 -13.26 -51.06 16.48
CA MET A 1 -14.61 -51.35 16.99
C MET A 1 -15.55 -50.31 16.40
N PHE A 2 -16.33 -50.72 15.38
CA PHE A 2 -17.60 -50.20 14.84
C PHE A 2 -17.86 -48.67 14.86
N VAL A 3 -18.25 -47.98 13.77
CA VAL A 3 -19.32 -48.32 12.82
C VAL A 3 -19.07 -47.65 11.45
N LEU A 4 -19.20 -48.45 10.39
CA LEU A 4 -19.49 -48.05 9.00
C LEU A 4 -20.97 -47.70 8.87
N LEU A 5 -21.31 -46.61 8.18
CA LEU A 5 -22.61 -46.47 7.51
C LEU A 5 -22.42 -45.87 6.13
N ASN A 6 -22.98 -46.57 5.16
CA ASN A 6 -22.86 -46.38 3.73
C ASN A 6 -24.29 -46.22 3.20
N SER A 7 -24.64 -45.13 2.51
CA SER A 7 -25.86 -45.08 1.68
C SER A 7 -25.85 -43.96 0.63
N ARG A 8 -25.56 -44.35 -0.61
CA ARG A 8 -26.27 -44.08 -1.89
C ARG A 8 -26.66 -42.64 -2.30
N THR A 9 -25.91 -42.14 -3.29
CA THR A 9 -26.33 -41.56 -4.60
C THR A 9 -27.70 -40.86 -4.74
N PHE A 10 -27.70 -39.58 -5.14
CA PHE A 10 -28.21 -39.06 -6.43
C PHE A 10 -27.71 -37.62 -6.65
N GLY A 11 -27.42 -37.27 -7.90
CA GLY A 11 -26.61 -36.11 -8.27
C GLY A 11 -27.32 -34.75 -8.27
N ALA A 12 -26.50 -33.72 -8.12
CA ALA A 12 -26.63 -32.41 -8.75
C ALA A 12 -25.22 -31.83 -8.79
N LEU A 13 -24.63 -31.70 -9.99
CA LEU A 13 -23.42 -30.89 -10.19
C LEU A 13 -23.86 -29.43 -10.03
N GLY A 14 -23.90 -28.93 -8.80
CA GLY A 14 -23.95 -27.51 -8.53
C GLY A 14 -22.59 -26.93 -8.90
N LEU A 15 -22.54 -26.12 -9.96
CA LEU A 15 -21.40 -25.28 -10.28
C LEU A 15 -21.21 -24.31 -9.10
N ALA A 16 -20.28 -24.62 -8.19
CA ALA A 16 -19.89 -23.71 -7.14
C ALA A 16 -19.19 -22.52 -7.80
N VAL A 17 -19.94 -21.44 -8.01
CA VAL A 17 -19.37 -20.13 -8.28
C VAL A 17 -18.55 -19.79 -7.04
N PHE A 18 -17.22 -19.85 -7.16
CA PHE A 18 -16.33 -19.21 -6.20
C PHE A 18 -16.56 -17.70 -6.34
N LEU A 19 -17.57 -17.19 -5.64
CA LEU A 19 -17.52 -15.83 -5.15
C LEU A 19 -16.25 -15.79 -4.30
N VAL A 20 -15.26 -15.04 -4.76
CA VAL A 20 -14.14 -14.64 -3.89
C VAL A 20 -14.78 -13.70 -2.88
N ASP A 21 -15.31 -14.27 -1.80
CA ASP A 21 -15.72 -13.51 -0.63
C ASP A 21 -14.51 -12.68 -0.21
N ALA A 22 -14.69 -11.37 -0.20
CA ALA A 22 -13.71 -10.41 0.33
C ALA A 22 -13.52 -10.54 1.86
N THR A 23 -14.02 -11.61 2.47
CA THR A 23 -13.95 -11.89 3.90
C THR A 23 -13.39 -13.30 4.12
N SER A 24 -12.06 -13.39 4.25
CA SER A 24 -11.31 -14.33 5.12
C SER A 24 -9.92 -14.68 4.57
N PHE A 25 -9.09 -13.66 4.33
CA PHE A 25 -7.71 -13.80 4.82
C PHE A 25 -7.71 -13.38 6.29
N GLU A 26 -8.28 -14.20 7.17
CA GLU A 26 -7.74 -14.24 8.53
C GLU A 26 -6.33 -14.79 8.38
N SER A 27 -5.39 -13.88 8.08
CA SER A 27 -3.99 -14.10 8.40
C SER A 27 -3.99 -14.60 9.85
N PRO A 28 -3.44 -15.80 10.15
CA PRO A 28 -3.35 -16.27 11.53
C PRO A 28 -2.75 -15.11 12.30
N ARG A 29 -3.51 -14.54 13.27
CA ARG A 29 -3.18 -13.25 13.91
C ARG A 29 -1.68 -13.25 14.22
N GLU A 30 -0.91 -12.62 13.33
CA GLU A 30 0.54 -12.62 13.43
C GLU A 30 0.87 -12.10 14.83
N LYS A 31 1.83 -12.71 15.51
CA LYS A 31 2.17 -12.28 16.86
C LYS A 31 2.48 -10.78 16.84
N ARG A 32 1.87 -10.03 17.76
CA ARG A 32 2.15 -8.61 17.93
C ARG A 32 2.59 -8.32 19.36
N LEU A 33 3.31 -7.22 19.53
CA LEU A 33 3.57 -6.66 20.85
C LEU A 33 2.22 -6.27 21.50
N ASP A 34 1.83 -6.99 22.54
CA ASP A 34 0.57 -6.75 23.24
C ASP A 34 0.76 -5.86 24.47
N ASN A 35 1.15 -4.60 24.23
CA ASN A 35 1.35 -3.59 25.28
C ASN A 35 0.17 -2.62 25.42
N ASN A 36 -0.96 -2.87 24.74
CA ASN A 36 -2.12 -1.98 24.63
C ASN A 36 -1.85 -0.56 24.08
N LEU A 37 -0.66 -0.30 23.54
CA LEU A 37 -0.30 0.97 22.91
C LEU A 37 -0.44 0.89 21.39
N GLY A 38 -0.41 2.06 20.73
CA GLY A 38 -0.43 2.15 19.26
C GLY A 38 -1.69 1.56 18.63
N LYS A 39 -2.85 1.61 19.30
CA LYS A 39 -4.12 1.08 18.75
C LYS A 39 -4.55 1.79 17.47
N THR A 40 -4.12 3.03 17.30
CA THR A 40 -4.11 3.80 16.06
C THR A 40 -2.66 4.26 15.80
N PRO A 41 -2.33 4.69 14.57
CA PRO A 41 -1.00 5.22 14.27
C PRO A 41 -0.66 6.44 15.14
N ILE A 42 0.62 6.62 15.42
CA ILE A 42 1.13 7.68 16.31
C ILE A 42 1.05 9.03 15.59
N LEU A 43 0.54 10.07 16.26
CA LEU A 43 0.59 11.46 15.80
C LEU A 43 1.51 12.27 16.71
N GLY A 44 2.40 13.07 16.13
CA GLY A 44 3.33 13.86 16.94
C GLY A 44 4.27 14.73 16.12
N TRP A 45 5.40 15.07 16.72
CA TRP A 45 6.46 15.88 16.15
C TRP A 45 7.83 15.30 16.51
N ASN A 46 8.79 15.38 15.60
CA ASN A 46 10.16 14.92 15.79
C ASN A 46 11.14 15.97 15.24
N SER A 47 12.25 16.19 15.96
CA SER A 47 13.23 17.22 15.65
C SER A 47 14.09 16.98 14.39
N TYR A 48 14.18 15.75 13.87
CA TYR A 48 15.22 15.38 12.91
C TYR A 48 15.13 16.07 11.55
N ASN A 49 13.97 16.07 10.88
CA ASN A 49 13.90 16.52 9.49
C ASN A 49 14.31 17.99 9.32
N HIS A 50 13.95 18.87 10.27
CA HIS A 50 14.30 20.28 10.22
C HIS A 50 15.64 20.61 10.90
N TYR A 51 15.93 20.01 12.06
CA TYR A 51 17.07 20.38 12.90
C TYR A 51 18.24 19.39 12.81
N SER A 52 18.10 18.29 12.07
CA SER A 52 19.06 17.18 12.01
C SER A 52 19.46 16.72 13.43
N CYS A 53 20.71 16.29 13.63
CA CYS A 53 21.23 15.92 14.95
C CYS A 53 21.69 17.15 15.77
N SER A 54 20.94 18.27 15.75
CA SER A 54 21.23 19.47 16.53
C SER A 54 20.05 19.97 17.38
N PRO A 55 19.34 19.10 18.14
CA PRO A 55 18.27 19.54 19.01
C PRO A 55 18.83 20.27 20.25
N ASN A 56 18.01 21.15 20.85
CA ASN A 56 18.25 21.69 22.18
C ASN A 56 16.93 21.97 22.89
N GLU A 57 16.98 22.16 24.21
CA GLU A 57 15.78 22.30 25.05
C GLU A 57 14.86 23.44 24.59
N ASN A 58 15.39 24.57 24.12
CA ASN A 58 14.55 25.67 23.65
C ASN A 58 13.79 25.31 22.37
N ILE A 59 14.46 24.65 21.42
CA ILE A 59 13.82 24.15 20.19
C ILE A 59 12.70 23.17 20.53
N ILE A 60 12.95 22.23 21.44
CA ILE A 60 11.93 21.24 21.84
C ILE A 60 10.75 21.94 22.51
N LYS A 61 11.00 22.85 23.45
CA LYS A 61 9.94 23.58 24.15
C LYS A 61 9.12 24.48 23.22
N SER A 62 9.76 25.19 22.28
CA SER A 62 9.02 26.08 21.37
C SER A 62 8.10 25.30 20.44
N ASN A 63 8.58 24.19 19.86
CA ASN A 63 7.76 23.35 18.99
C ASN A 63 6.67 22.58 19.76
N ALA A 64 6.96 22.11 20.97
CA ALA A 64 5.96 21.50 21.85
C ALA A 64 4.86 22.49 22.23
N GLN A 65 5.21 23.71 22.61
CA GLN A 65 4.21 24.76 22.90
C GLN A 65 3.39 25.08 21.64
N ALA A 66 4.01 25.11 20.46
CA ALA A 66 3.31 25.34 19.21
C ALA A 66 2.30 24.23 18.87
N LEU A 67 2.53 22.97 19.26
CA LEU A 67 1.50 21.91 19.11
C LEU A 67 0.21 22.27 19.86
N VAL A 68 0.34 22.88 21.04
CA VAL A 68 -0.80 23.34 21.85
C VAL A 68 -1.42 24.60 21.22
N ASP A 69 -0.61 25.62 20.99
CA ASP A 69 -1.07 26.95 20.56
C ASP A 69 -1.72 26.94 19.17
N LEU A 70 -1.28 26.02 18.29
CA LEU A 70 -1.84 25.82 16.95
C LEU A 70 -3.01 24.83 16.92
N GLY A 71 -3.42 24.27 18.06
CA GLY A 71 -4.53 23.31 18.17
C GLY A 71 -4.23 21.91 17.60
N LEU A 72 -2.97 21.57 17.35
CA LEU A 72 -2.56 20.26 16.84
C LEU A 72 -2.70 19.17 17.93
N LEU A 73 -2.49 19.52 19.20
CA LEU A 73 -2.74 18.61 20.32
C LEU A 73 -4.19 18.09 20.32
N ASP A 74 -5.18 18.97 20.09
CA ASP A 74 -6.60 18.62 20.03
C ASP A 74 -6.94 17.69 18.85
N LEU A 75 -6.07 17.66 17.83
CA LEU A 75 -6.16 16.76 16.68
C LEU A 75 -5.41 15.43 16.90
N GLY A 76 -4.76 15.27 18.06
CA GLY A 76 -4.07 14.05 18.48
C GLY A 76 -2.55 14.09 18.34
N TYR A 77 -1.94 15.16 17.83
CA TYR A 77 -0.49 15.31 17.76
C TYR A 77 0.10 15.53 19.16
N ASN A 78 0.34 14.43 19.87
CA ASN A 78 0.69 14.47 21.29
C ASN A 78 2.06 13.88 21.63
N TYR A 79 2.79 13.28 20.69
CA TYR A 79 4.17 12.85 20.95
C TYR A 79 5.19 13.92 20.52
N VAL A 80 6.16 14.22 21.38
CA VAL A 80 7.31 15.09 21.08
C VAL A 80 8.58 14.27 21.22
N VAL A 81 9.22 13.95 20.09
CA VAL A 81 10.39 13.08 20.03
C VAL A 81 11.65 13.92 19.87
N VAL A 82 12.58 13.82 20.83
CA VAL A 82 13.92 14.38 20.70
C VAL A 82 14.80 13.36 19.99
N ASP A 83 15.14 13.67 18.73
CA ASP A 83 15.94 12.78 17.89
C ASP A 83 17.45 12.87 18.18
N CYS A 84 18.29 12.28 17.34
CA CYS A 84 19.75 12.23 17.51
C CYS A 84 20.40 13.57 17.88
N GLY A 85 21.60 13.52 18.47
CA GLY A 85 22.38 14.71 18.81
C GLY A 85 22.21 15.19 20.25
N TRP A 86 21.41 14.52 21.07
CA TRP A 86 21.08 14.99 22.42
C TRP A 86 22.04 14.54 23.53
N THR A 87 22.76 13.43 23.35
CA THR A 87 23.55 12.78 24.42
C THR A 87 25.01 13.24 24.42
N VAL A 88 25.71 13.00 25.52
CA VAL A 88 27.19 13.10 25.59
C VAL A 88 27.89 11.83 25.08
N PRO A 89 29.22 11.89 24.83
CA PRO A 89 30.01 10.76 24.32
C PRO A 89 30.24 9.61 25.25
N ASP A 90 30.19 9.87 26.55
CA ASP A 90 30.53 8.92 27.58
C ASP A 90 29.32 8.72 28.50
N ARG A 91 29.16 7.49 28.98
CA ARG A 91 28.19 7.19 30.03
C ARG A 91 28.63 7.84 31.34
N ALA A 92 27.67 8.15 32.21
CA ALA A 92 27.98 8.51 33.59
C ALA A 92 28.75 7.37 34.29
N SER A 93 29.38 7.66 35.43
CA SER A 93 30.16 6.68 36.20
C SER A 93 29.35 5.46 36.67
N ASP A 94 28.03 5.58 36.73
CA ASP A 94 27.08 4.51 37.06
C ASP A 94 26.56 3.75 35.82
N GLY A 95 27.07 4.08 34.63
CA GLY A 95 26.70 3.46 33.36
C GLY A 95 25.49 4.08 32.66
N GLN A 96 24.82 5.06 33.26
CA GLN A 96 23.61 5.67 32.67
C GLN A 96 23.93 6.64 31.53
N LEU A 97 23.00 6.74 30.58
CA LEU A 97 23.00 7.79 29.57
C LEU A 97 22.76 9.16 30.22
N GLN A 98 23.36 10.21 29.66
CA GLN A 98 23.19 11.58 30.14
C GLN A 98 22.90 12.53 28.98
N PRO A 99 21.87 13.38 29.06
CA PRO A 99 21.69 14.44 28.08
C PRO A 99 22.83 15.45 28.20
N ASN A 100 23.23 16.04 27.09
CA ASN A 100 24.24 17.09 27.10
C ASN A 100 23.72 18.31 27.89
N PRO A 101 24.37 18.71 29.00
CA PRO A 101 23.89 19.80 29.85
C PRO A 101 23.94 21.17 29.18
N ASP A 102 24.77 21.35 28.14
CA ASP A 102 24.80 22.60 27.36
C ASP A 102 23.60 22.70 26.42
N LEU A 103 23.09 21.57 25.92
CA LEU A 103 21.92 21.51 25.04
C LEU A 103 20.60 21.39 25.82
N PHE A 104 20.64 20.69 26.96
CA PHE A 104 19.49 20.38 27.81
C PHE A 104 19.81 20.69 29.28
N PRO A 105 19.96 21.98 29.65
CA PRO A 105 20.41 22.39 30.98
C PRO A 105 19.48 21.95 32.12
N SER A 106 18.19 21.71 31.86
CA SER A 106 17.29 21.16 32.88
C SER A 106 17.36 19.63 33.03
N GLY A 107 17.97 18.94 32.06
CA GLY A 107 17.95 17.49 31.95
C GLY A 107 16.63 16.90 31.46
N TYR A 108 16.67 15.65 31.03
CA TYR A 108 15.54 14.99 30.37
C TYR A 108 14.35 14.71 31.28
N LYS A 109 14.58 14.47 32.58
CA LYS A 109 13.48 14.32 33.55
C LYS A 109 12.64 15.60 33.65
N ALA A 110 13.29 16.75 33.76
CA ALA A 110 12.58 18.03 33.85
C ALA A 110 11.88 18.39 32.54
N LEU A 111 12.50 18.07 31.39
CA LEU A 111 11.87 18.22 30.08
C LEU A 111 10.62 17.32 29.93
N GLY A 112 10.71 16.05 30.29
CA GLY A 112 9.59 15.12 30.29
C GLY A 112 8.45 15.59 31.17
N ASP A 113 8.74 15.97 32.42
CA ASP A 113 7.74 16.53 33.35
C ASP A 113 7.08 17.81 32.82
N TRP A 114 7.83 18.63 32.06
CA TRP A 114 7.28 19.83 31.44
C TRP A 114 6.36 19.50 30.26
N LEU A 115 6.74 18.55 29.41
CA LEU A 115 5.89 18.06 28.31
C LEU A 115 4.59 17.45 28.84
N HIS A 116 4.66 16.63 29.89
CA HIS A 116 3.46 16.02 30.49
C HIS A 116 2.51 17.05 31.10
N LYS A 117 3.00 18.19 31.59
CA LYS A 117 2.14 19.31 32.06
C LYS A 117 1.37 20.01 30.94
N LEU A 118 1.79 19.83 29.69
CA LEU A 118 1.08 20.30 28.50
C LEU A 118 0.19 19.21 27.88
N ASP A 119 -0.01 18.08 28.57
CA ASP A 119 -0.67 16.88 28.06
C ASP A 119 0.01 16.26 26.82
N LEU A 120 1.30 16.58 26.61
CA LEU A 120 2.16 15.98 25.60
C LEU A 120 2.95 14.81 26.18
N LYS A 121 3.36 13.89 25.31
CA LYS A 121 4.12 12.67 25.60
C LYS A 121 5.56 12.82 25.17
N PHE A 122 6.48 12.30 25.97
CA PHE A 122 7.91 12.46 25.76
C PHE A 122 8.50 11.28 24.99
N GLY A 123 9.06 11.53 23.81
CA GLY A 123 9.79 10.55 23.01
C GLY A 123 11.29 10.73 23.08
N VAL A 124 12.03 9.63 23.20
CA VAL A 124 13.49 9.57 23.18
C VAL A 124 14.00 8.80 21.97
N TYR A 125 15.18 9.18 21.48
CA TYR A 125 15.92 8.46 20.45
C TYR A 125 17.10 7.72 21.06
N GLN A 126 17.27 6.44 20.70
CA GLN A 126 18.51 5.71 20.92
C GLN A 126 18.79 4.70 19.81
N ASN A 127 19.93 4.01 19.89
CA ASN A 127 20.44 3.19 18.80
C ASN A 127 20.82 1.75 19.26
N ALA A 128 20.57 0.77 18.40
CA ALA A 128 20.89 -0.65 18.55
C ALA A 128 22.38 -0.98 18.40
N GLY A 129 23.21 -0.01 18.03
CA GLY A 129 24.65 -0.13 17.96
C GLY A 129 25.40 0.38 19.18
N ILE A 130 26.74 0.31 19.11
CA ILE A 130 27.65 0.84 20.13
C ILE A 130 27.72 2.37 20.13
N LYS A 131 27.28 3.00 19.04
CA LYS A 131 27.23 4.46 18.83
C LYS A 131 25.89 4.83 18.20
N THR A 132 25.45 6.08 18.36
CA THR A 132 24.28 6.60 17.65
C THR A 132 24.62 6.94 16.19
N CYS A 133 23.61 7.23 15.36
CA CYS A 133 23.80 7.60 13.96
C CYS A 133 24.44 8.98 13.73
N MET A 134 24.52 9.82 14.76
CA MET A 134 25.12 11.15 14.61
C MET A 134 26.59 11.01 14.18
N THR A 135 26.91 11.54 12.99
CA THR A 135 28.29 11.64 12.51
C THR A 135 28.85 13.00 12.93
N GLY A 136 29.85 13.01 13.82
CA GLY A 136 30.43 14.25 14.34
C GLY A 136 31.33 14.01 15.53
N GLN A 137 32.15 15.00 15.88
CA GLN A 137 32.95 14.95 17.09
C GLN A 137 32.29 15.78 18.20
N PRO A 138 32.13 15.22 19.41
CA PRO A 138 32.46 13.84 19.79
C PRO A 138 31.36 12.83 19.42
N ASP A 139 31.75 11.57 19.15
CA ASP A 139 30.80 10.46 18.89
C ASP A 139 29.88 10.25 20.10
N GLN A 140 28.64 9.81 19.87
CA GLN A 140 27.65 9.59 20.93
C GLN A 140 27.44 8.08 21.20
N VAL A 141 27.38 7.67 22.47
CA VAL A 141 27.16 6.25 22.83
C VAL A 141 25.80 5.74 22.37
N GLY A 142 25.77 4.50 21.88
CA GLY A 142 24.55 3.73 21.62
C GLY A 142 24.24 2.75 22.75
N SER A 143 23.16 1.99 22.59
CA SER A 143 22.61 1.11 23.64
C SER A 143 23.07 -0.34 23.56
N LEU A 144 23.84 -0.76 22.55
CA LEU A 144 24.27 -2.16 22.44
C LEU A 144 25.00 -2.61 23.71
N ASN A 145 24.60 -3.76 24.25
CA ASN A 145 25.06 -4.35 25.52
C ASN A 145 24.68 -3.57 26.80
N ASN A 146 23.89 -2.50 26.69
CA ASN A 146 23.45 -1.67 27.82
C ASN A 146 21.92 -1.48 27.84
N GLU A 147 21.18 -2.28 27.07
CA GLU A 147 19.77 -2.07 26.76
C GLU A 147 18.90 -2.05 28.03
N ALA A 148 19.16 -2.93 28.99
CA ALA A 148 18.42 -2.99 30.25
C ALA A 148 18.65 -1.76 31.15
N THR A 149 19.86 -1.21 31.15
CA THR A 149 20.21 0.02 31.88
C THR A 149 19.58 1.23 31.20
N ASP A 150 19.65 1.29 29.87
CA ASP A 150 19.12 2.40 29.09
C ASP A 150 17.58 2.44 29.14
N ALA A 151 16.91 1.29 29.07
CA ALA A 151 15.46 1.18 29.23
C ALA A 151 14.99 1.76 30.58
N LYS A 152 15.70 1.46 31.69
CA LYS A 152 15.43 2.05 33.01
C LYS A 152 15.71 3.55 33.05
N THR A 153 16.74 4.00 32.34
CA THR A 153 17.06 5.42 32.22
C THR A 153 15.91 6.17 31.53
N PHE A 154 15.36 5.62 30.44
CA PHE A 154 14.21 6.20 29.74
C PHE A 154 12.95 6.26 30.63
N GLU A 155 12.66 5.20 31.40
CA GLU A 155 11.58 5.21 32.39
C GLU A 155 11.80 6.27 33.45
N SER A 156 13.03 6.43 33.95
CA SER A 156 13.36 7.43 34.96
C SER A 156 13.11 8.86 34.47
N TRP A 157 13.26 9.12 33.17
CA TRP A 157 12.94 10.40 32.53
C TRP A 157 11.46 10.59 32.23
N GLY A 158 10.65 9.53 32.35
CA GLY A 158 9.22 9.55 32.02
C GLY A 158 8.93 9.37 30.53
N ALA A 159 9.84 8.77 29.75
CA ALA A 159 9.59 8.54 28.32
C ALA A 159 8.32 7.71 28.07
N ASP A 160 7.59 8.06 27.02
CA ASP A 160 6.38 7.41 26.51
C ASP A 160 6.63 6.69 25.17
N LEU A 161 7.73 7.03 24.50
CA LEU A 161 8.11 6.51 23.19
C LEU A 161 9.63 6.38 23.10
N LEU A 162 10.10 5.27 22.52
CA LEU A 162 11.47 5.10 22.06
C LEU A 162 11.48 4.93 20.54
N LYS A 163 12.18 5.82 19.84
CA LYS A 163 12.68 5.58 18.47
C LYS A 163 14.01 4.86 18.57
N TYR A 164 14.09 3.63 18.07
CA TYR A 164 15.28 2.77 18.21
C TYR A 164 15.94 2.48 16.86
N ASP A 165 17.04 3.16 16.62
CA ASP A 165 17.77 3.20 15.34
C ASP A 165 18.84 2.11 15.21
N ASN A 166 19.52 1.98 14.06
CA ASN A 166 20.34 0.81 13.75
C ASN A 166 21.81 1.07 13.32
N CYS A 167 22.30 2.32 13.30
CA CYS A 167 23.71 2.57 12.98
C CYS A 167 24.68 1.84 13.92
N TYR A 168 25.82 1.36 13.41
CA TYR A 168 26.86 0.73 14.24
C TYR A 168 26.39 -0.52 15.02
N SER A 169 25.35 -1.20 14.53
CA SER A 169 24.83 -2.45 15.10
C SER A 169 25.76 -3.66 14.90
N ASP A 170 26.70 -3.58 13.96
CA ASP A 170 27.73 -4.57 13.69
C ASP A 170 29.07 -4.14 14.30
N ALA A 171 29.27 -4.46 15.58
CA ALA A 171 30.40 -3.99 16.39
C ALA A 171 31.78 -4.41 15.84
N ASP A 172 31.85 -5.48 15.06
CA ASP A 172 33.10 -6.04 14.52
C ASP A 172 33.69 -5.21 13.36
N LEU A 173 32.95 -4.22 12.81
CA LEU A 173 33.33 -3.51 11.59
C LEU A 173 34.14 -2.22 11.79
N ASN A 174 34.43 -1.80 13.03
CA ASN A 174 35.35 -0.70 13.36
C ASN A 174 35.22 0.62 12.51
N TYR A 175 33.97 1.01 12.17
CA TYR A 175 33.51 2.29 11.59
C TYR A 175 33.72 2.53 10.06
N PRO A 176 32.78 3.16 9.31
CA PRO A 176 31.40 3.55 9.63
C PRO A 176 30.38 2.58 9.02
N ALA A 177 29.59 1.88 9.84
CA ALA A 177 28.61 0.90 9.36
C ALA A 177 27.18 1.47 9.37
N VAL A 178 26.95 2.57 8.64
CA VAL A 178 25.61 2.82 8.06
C VAL A 178 25.56 1.96 6.80
N SER A 179 25.38 0.66 7.01
CA SER A 179 25.41 -0.34 5.93
C SER A 179 24.00 -0.85 5.67
N TYR A 180 23.60 -0.81 4.41
CA TYR A 180 22.44 -1.53 3.93
C TYR A 180 22.64 -3.06 4.01
N THR A 181 23.89 -3.55 3.90
CA THR A 181 24.22 -4.98 3.95
C THR A 181 24.98 -5.35 5.23
N PRO A 182 24.37 -5.22 6.43
CA PRO A 182 25.05 -5.63 7.66
C PRO A 182 25.29 -7.14 7.66
N LYS A 183 26.33 -7.60 8.36
CA LYS A 183 26.61 -9.05 8.47
C LYS A 183 25.61 -9.76 9.38
N THR A 184 25.00 -9.02 10.30
CA THR A 184 24.05 -9.51 11.28
C THR A 184 22.71 -8.80 11.13
N SER A 185 21.62 -9.54 11.32
CA SER A 185 20.28 -8.98 11.28
C SER A 185 20.06 -8.00 12.45
N PRO A 186 19.43 -6.83 12.21
CA PRO A 186 19.01 -5.88 13.26
C PRO A 186 18.06 -6.48 14.30
N ARG A 187 17.29 -7.52 13.92
CA ARG A 187 16.23 -8.12 14.75
C ARG A 187 16.71 -8.49 16.15
N GLY A 188 17.94 -9.00 16.27
CA GLY A 188 18.50 -9.47 17.55
C GLY A 188 18.57 -8.36 18.60
N ALA A 189 19.35 -7.31 18.33
CA ALA A 189 19.55 -6.19 19.25
C ALA A 189 18.23 -5.46 19.56
N MET A 190 17.38 -5.27 18.54
CA MET A 190 16.06 -4.65 18.72
C MET A 190 15.13 -5.48 19.61
N THR A 191 15.20 -6.81 19.53
CA THR A 191 14.45 -7.70 20.43
C THR A 191 14.92 -7.56 21.89
N VAL A 192 16.22 -7.39 22.13
CA VAL A 192 16.76 -7.22 23.49
C VAL A 192 16.23 -5.94 24.13
N MET A 193 16.29 -4.82 23.42
CA MET A 193 15.73 -3.55 23.90
C MET A 193 14.21 -3.63 24.13
N SER A 194 13.47 -4.22 23.19
CA SER A 194 12.01 -4.39 23.36
C SER A 194 11.65 -5.20 24.60
N LYS A 195 12.35 -6.30 24.85
CA LYS A 195 12.16 -7.10 26.07
C LYS A 195 12.51 -6.31 27.33
N ALA A 196 13.59 -5.52 27.31
CA ALA A 196 13.96 -4.68 28.43
C ALA A 196 12.83 -3.68 28.78
N ILE A 197 12.28 -2.98 27.78
CA ILE A 197 11.15 -2.06 27.96
C ILE A 197 9.91 -2.76 28.51
N GLN A 198 9.61 -3.98 28.07
CA GLN A 198 8.47 -4.75 28.57
C GLN A 198 8.58 -5.15 30.05
N THR A 199 9.77 -5.06 30.67
CA THR A 199 9.92 -5.31 32.12
C THR A 199 9.64 -4.08 32.99
N LEU A 200 9.48 -2.90 32.38
CA LEU A 200 9.31 -1.64 33.07
C LEU A 200 7.86 -1.46 33.55
N SER A 201 7.70 -0.60 34.55
CA SER A 201 6.37 -0.24 35.08
C SER A 201 5.65 0.76 34.19
N ARG A 202 6.40 1.56 33.43
CA ARG A 202 5.90 2.51 32.44
C ARG A 202 5.96 1.92 31.02
N PRO A 203 4.80 1.63 30.40
CA PRO A 203 4.75 1.20 29.00
C PRO A 203 5.26 2.30 28.06
N MET A 204 6.00 1.91 27.03
CA MET A 204 6.47 2.83 25.98
C MET A 204 6.10 2.30 24.59
N ILE A 205 5.78 3.22 23.68
CA ILE A 205 5.75 2.94 22.25
C ILE A 205 7.16 2.59 21.81
N ILE A 206 7.31 1.53 21.01
CA ILE A 206 8.59 1.18 20.39
C ILE A 206 8.46 1.41 18.87
N GLN A 207 9.18 2.41 18.37
CA GLN A 207 9.30 2.73 16.95
C GLN A 207 10.64 2.19 16.44
N ILE A 208 10.61 1.11 15.68
CA ILE A 208 11.80 0.44 15.13
C ILE A 208 12.30 1.20 13.92
N CYS A 209 13.56 1.60 13.93
CA CYS A 209 14.22 2.33 12.85
C CYS A 209 15.42 1.54 12.33
N ASN A 210 15.17 0.53 11.50
CA ASN A 210 16.18 -0.26 10.78
C ASN A 210 16.16 -0.03 9.27
N TRP A 211 15.43 1.00 8.82
CA TRP A 211 15.41 1.45 7.43
C TRP A 211 14.92 0.41 6.40
N GLY A 212 14.12 -0.57 6.82
CA GLY A 212 13.68 -1.67 5.98
C GLY A 212 14.67 -2.85 5.85
N VAL A 213 15.86 -2.76 6.46
CA VAL A 213 16.90 -3.81 6.42
C VAL A 213 16.40 -5.08 7.09
N ASP A 214 16.59 -6.24 6.46
CA ASP A 214 16.04 -7.52 6.93
C ASP A 214 14.50 -7.59 6.91
N PHE A 215 13.85 -6.82 6.03
CA PHE A 215 12.39 -6.84 5.83
C PHE A 215 11.57 -6.87 7.14
N PRO A 216 11.60 -5.77 7.93
CA PRO A 216 11.06 -5.73 9.29
C PRO A 216 9.61 -6.15 9.42
N SER A 217 8.79 -5.99 8.37
CA SER A 217 7.40 -6.43 8.36
C SER A 217 7.21 -7.90 8.75
N ALA A 218 8.20 -8.77 8.48
CA ALA A 218 8.14 -10.19 8.85
C ALA A 218 8.45 -10.50 10.33
N TRP A 219 8.90 -9.54 11.15
CA TRP A 219 9.29 -9.81 12.54
C TRP A 219 9.08 -8.67 13.55
N ALA A 220 9.15 -7.41 13.09
CA ALA A 220 8.97 -6.23 13.93
C ALA A 220 7.61 -6.13 14.62
N PRO A 221 6.48 -6.63 14.06
CA PRO A 221 5.21 -6.64 14.76
C PRO A 221 5.27 -7.26 16.16
N GLU A 222 6.12 -8.28 16.38
CA GLU A 222 6.25 -8.99 17.65
C GLU A 222 6.92 -8.14 18.76
N ILE A 223 7.69 -7.13 18.38
CA ILE A 223 8.60 -6.42 19.29
C ILE A 223 8.47 -4.89 19.23
N GLY A 224 7.65 -4.35 18.32
CA GLY A 224 7.45 -2.91 18.15
C GLY A 224 5.99 -2.56 17.84
N ASN A 225 5.66 -1.27 17.99
CA ASN A 225 4.37 -0.70 17.63
C ASN A 225 4.38 -0.10 16.22
N SER A 226 5.55 0.32 15.74
CA SER A 226 5.77 0.67 14.34
C SER A 226 7.19 0.31 13.90
N TRP A 227 7.42 0.18 12.60
CA TRP A 227 8.74 -0.10 12.04
C TRP A 227 8.97 0.58 10.70
N ARG A 228 10.15 1.18 10.54
CA ARG A 228 10.59 1.84 9.32
C ARG A 228 10.66 0.82 8.19
N VAL A 229 9.91 1.06 7.13
CA VAL A 229 9.88 0.17 5.95
C VAL A 229 10.86 0.57 4.86
N THR A 230 11.48 1.75 5.00
CA THR A 230 12.35 2.40 4.00
C THR A 230 13.54 3.12 4.64
N ASN A 231 14.56 3.44 3.84
CA ASN A 231 15.52 4.51 4.16
C ASN A 231 14.86 5.89 4.23
N ASP A 232 15.61 6.84 4.76
CA ASP A 232 15.10 8.15 5.14
C ASP A 232 14.36 8.87 4.01
N ILE A 233 13.23 9.47 4.35
CA ILE A 233 12.63 10.52 3.54
C ILE A 233 13.54 11.76 3.60
N THR A 234 13.74 12.42 2.47
CA THR A 234 14.53 13.64 2.41
C THR A 234 13.71 14.76 1.77
N GLY A 235 14.25 15.97 1.78
CA GLY A 235 13.64 17.16 1.16
C GLY A 235 13.46 17.13 -0.36
N ALA A 236 13.45 15.96 -0.99
CA ALA A 236 13.34 15.79 -2.43
C ALA A 236 12.08 14.99 -2.78
N TRP A 237 11.24 15.54 -3.66
CA TRP A 237 9.95 14.96 -4.06
C TRP A 237 10.06 13.49 -4.47
N ARG A 238 11.13 13.14 -5.19
CA ARG A 238 11.42 11.76 -5.64
C ARG A 238 11.39 10.70 -4.52
N THR A 239 11.59 11.10 -3.26
CA THR A 239 11.53 10.16 -2.12
C THR A 239 10.11 9.72 -1.78
N VAL A 240 9.09 10.52 -2.09
CA VAL A 240 7.68 10.17 -1.86
C VAL A 240 7.27 8.95 -2.70
N PRO A 241 7.31 8.96 -4.04
CA PRO A 241 6.96 7.78 -4.85
C PRO A 241 7.90 6.60 -4.59
N ARG A 242 9.18 6.83 -4.28
CA ARG A 242 10.11 5.77 -3.85
C ARG A 242 9.58 5.02 -2.63
N ILE A 243 9.17 5.73 -1.58
CA ILE A 243 8.64 5.13 -0.35
C ILE A 243 7.34 4.37 -0.64
N LEU A 244 6.44 4.96 -1.43
CA LEU A 244 5.20 4.31 -1.84
C LEU A 244 5.46 2.98 -2.57
N ASN A 245 6.44 2.96 -3.47
CA ASN A 245 6.85 1.72 -4.14
C ASN A 245 7.38 0.65 -3.17
N GLN A 246 8.13 1.02 -2.12
CA GLN A 246 8.67 0.08 -1.12
C GLN A 246 7.60 -0.51 -0.21
N VAL A 247 6.53 0.24 0.06
CA VAL A 247 5.47 -0.22 0.97
C VAL A 247 4.44 -1.12 0.27
N VAL A 248 4.35 -1.13 -1.07
CA VAL A 248 3.39 -1.95 -1.83
C VAL A 248 3.26 -3.39 -1.30
N PRO A 249 4.34 -4.21 -1.19
CA PRO A 249 4.22 -5.59 -0.75
C PRO A 249 3.98 -5.74 0.76
N GLN A 250 4.04 -4.64 1.52
CA GLN A 250 4.03 -4.62 2.99
C GLN A 250 2.69 -4.16 3.58
N THR A 251 1.80 -3.56 2.78
CA THR A 251 0.50 -2.99 3.23
C THR A 251 -0.37 -3.98 4.04
N THR A 252 -0.24 -5.29 3.79
CA THR A 252 -0.99 -6.34 4.51
C THR A 252 -0.51 -6.58 5.95
N TYR A 253 0.67 -6.08 6.33
CA TYR A 253 1.23 -6.26 7.67
C TYR A 253 0.73 -5.20 8.67
N GLY A 254 0.25 -4.05 8.20
CA GLY A 254 -0.26 -2.99 9.06
C GLY A 254 -1.65 -3.31 9.60
N GLN A 255 -1.82 -3.22 10.93
CA GLN A 255 -3.08 -3.44 11.66
C GLN A 255 -3.02 -2.74 13.03
N PRO A 256 -4.14 -2.63 13.79
CA PRO A 256 -4.12 -2.05 15.13
C PRO A 256 -3.01 -2.61 16.04
N GLY A 257 -2.15 -1.71 16.54
CA GLY A 257 -0.99 -2.05 17.38
C GLY A 257 0.31 -2.28 16.61
N ARG A 258 0.30 -2.28 15.27
CA ARG A 258 1.45 -2.61 14.42
C ARG A 258 1.43 -1.82 13.09
N TRP A 259 2.23 -0.77 13.00
CA TRP A 259 2.15 0.18 11.87
C TRP A 259 3.41 0.21 11.01
N LEU A 260 3.19 0.23 9.70
CA LEU A 260 4.24 0.52 8.72
C LEU A 260 4.66 1.98 8.91
N ASP A 261 5.93 2.23 9.18
CA ASP A 261 6.46 3.57 9.33
C ASP A 261 7.13 4.00 8.02
N LEU A 262 6.46 4.91 7.31
CA LEU A 262 6.91 5.48 6.04
C LEU A 262 7.86 6.68 6.26
N ASP A 263 8.36 6.85 7.50
CA ASP A 263 9.18 7.95 7.96
C ASP A 263 8.42 9.27 8.19
N MET A 264 9.10 10.24 8.80
CA MET A 264 8.54 11.51 9.26
C MET A 264 8.07 12.41 8.12
N LEU A 265 7.04 13.23 8.40
CA LEU A 265 6.48 14.15 7.41
C LEU A 265 7.47 15.26 7.04
N GLN A 266 7.52 15.58 5.74
CA GLN A 266 8.19 16.77 5.19
C GLN A 266 7.26 17.99 5.07
N VAL A 267 5.97 17.83 5.39
CA VAL A 267 4.98 18.92 5.42
C VAL A 267 5.44 20.00 6.39
N GLY A 268 5.46 21.26 5.93
CA GLY A 268 5.87 22.41 6.74
C GLY A 268 7.35 22.73 6.69
N ASN A 269 8.19 21.91 6.05
CA ASN A 269 9.60 22.27 5.79
C ASN A 269 9.79 23.24 4.63
N ASN A 270 8.71 23.60 3.92
CA ASN A 270 8.74 24.52 2.77
C ASN A 270 9.66 24.02 1.63
N LEU A 271 9.68 22.69 1.44
CA LEU A 271 10.45 22.00 0.40
C LEU A 271 9.56 21.55 -0.77
N PHE A 272 8.28 21.34 -0.51
CA PHE A 272 7.28 20.86 -1.45
C PHE A 272 6.24 21.95 -1.75
N THR A 273 5.68 21.87 -2.95
CA THR A 273 4.49 22.64 -3.33
C THR A 273 3.28 22.20 -2.48
N GLU A 274 2.23 23.01 -2.43
CA GLU A 274 1.02 22.63 -1.69
C GLU A 274 0.38 21.31 -2.19
N PRO A 275 0.23 21.06 -3.51
CA PRO A 275 -0.25 19.77 -4.00
C PRO A 275 0.63 18.58 -3.59
N GLU A 276 1.96 18.75 -3.59
CA GLU A 276 2.90 17.72 -3.14
C GLU A 276 2.77 17.45 -1.63
N GLU A 277 2.64 18.49 -0.80
CA GLU A 277 2.37 18.33 0.64
C GLU A 277 1.03 17.61 0.89
N GLN A 278 -0.02 17.94 0.12
CA GLN A 278 -1.32 17.26 0.18
C GLN A 278 -1.20 15.78 -0.20
N THR A 279 -0.51 15.45 -1.29
CA THR A 279 -0.24 14.07 -1.71
C THR A 279 0.52 13.31 -0.63
N HIS A 280 1.62 13.86 -0.15
CA HIS A 280 2.45 13.24 0.89
C HIS A 280 1.65 12.96 2.17
N PHE A 281 0.91 13.95 2.68
CA PHE A 281 0.10 13.77 3.89
C PHE A 281 -1.03 12.75 3.69
N SER A 282 -1.70 12.80 2.54
CA SER A 282 -2.81 11.88 2.22
C SER A 282 -2.36 10.43 2.18
N LEU A 283 -1.24 10.14 1.50
CA LEU A 283 -0.77 8.76 1.34
C LEU A 283 -0.26 8.19 2.66
N TRP A 284 0.45 8.98 3.47
CA TRP A 284 0.87 8.57 4.82
C TRP A 284 -0.35 8.27 5.70
N ALA A 285 -1.40 9.09 5.59
CA ALA A 285 -2.61 8.91 6.34
C ALA A 285 -3.35 7.62 5.97
N ILE A 286 -3.64 7.38 4.69
CA ILE A 286 -4.45 6.23 4.27
C ILE A 286 -3.70 4.89 4.37
N ILE A 287 -2.37 4.90 4.32
CA ILE A 287 -1.51 3.72 4.57
C ILE A 287 -1.34 3.47 6.08
N LYS A 288 -1.89 4.34 6.94
CA LYS A 288 -1.84 4.24 8.41
C LYS A 288 -0.41 4.35 8.96
N SER A 289 0.45 5.15 8.31
CA SER A 289 1.76 5.50 8.85
C SER A 289 1.60 6.37 10.09
N PRO A 290 2.54 6.34 11.05
CA PRO A 290 2.70 7.44 11.99
C PRO A 290 2.72 8.80 11.26
N LEU A 291 1.95 9.76 11.75
CA LEU A 291 1.93 11.14 11.28
C LEU A 291 2.79 11.99 12.22
N ILE A 292 4.11 11.82 12.08
CA ILE A 292 5.11 12.55 12.86
C ILE A 292 5.57 13.75 12.05
N ILE A 293 5.23 14.95 12.49
CA ILE A 293 5.65 16.21 11.87
C ILE A 293 7.17 16.35 12.00
N GLY A 294 7.85 16.52 10.87
CA GLY A 294 9.29 16.80 10.83
C GLY A 294 9.64 18.27 10.60
N GLY A 295 8.65 19.12 10.30
CA GLY A 295 8.84 20.56 10.09
C GLY A 295 8.93 21.37 11.38
N ALA A 296 9.62 22.50 11.34
CA ALA A 296 9.57 23.48 12.42
C ALA A 296 8.17 24.12 12.50
N LEU A 297 7.53 23.98 13.66
CA LEU A 297 6.25 24.62 13.97
C LEU A 297 6.47 26.06 14.41
N SER A 298 7.41 26.28 15.33
CA SER A 298 7.82 27.60 15.79
C SER A 298 9.22 27.57 16.42
N ASP A 299 10.09 28.45 15.95
CA ASP A 299 11.37 28.80 16.57
C ASP A 299 11.73 30.28 16.34
N ASN A 300 12.98 30.65 16.63
CA ASN A 300 13.44 32.04 16.51
C ASN A 300 13.60 32.56 15.07
N LYS A 301 13.47 31.69 14.05
CA LYS A 301 13.67 32.00 12.64
C LYS A 301 12.46 31.60 11.79
N THR A 302 11.69 30.62 12.22
CA THR A 302 10.71 29.90 11.41
C THR A 302 9.41 29.75 12.17
N ASN A 303 8.30 29.99 11.48
CA ASN A 303 6.98 29.54 11.89
C ASN A 303 6.37 28.74 10.74
N ILE A 304 5.55 27.76 11.05
CA ILE A 304 4.88 26.97 10.02
C ILE A 304 4.02 27.85 9.10
N ARG A 305 4.07 27.57 7.80
CA ARG A 305 3.24 28.22 6.79
C ARG A 305 1.77 27.87 7.01
N THR A 306 0.87 28.84 6.83
CA THR A 306 -0.58 28.64 7.00
C THR A 306 -1.14 27.50 6.15
N SER A 307 -0.71 27.34 4.89
CA SER A 307 -1.18 26.23 4.05
C SER A 307 -0.69 24.87 4.54
N SER A 308 0.56 24.77 5.00
CA SER A 308 1.09 23.53 5.57
C SER A 308 0.40 23.17 6.89
N LEU A 309 0.10 24.16 7.74
CA LEU A 309 -0.70 23.95 8.94
C LEU A 309 -2.13 23.49 8.59
N ALA A 310 -2.75 24.06 7.56
CA ALA A 310 -4.07 23.64 7.09
C ALA A 310 -4.08 22.18 6.61
N ILE A 311 -3.00 21.72 5.97
CA ILE A 311 -2.82 20.32 5.57
C ILE A 311 -2.72 19.43 6.82
N LEU A 312 -1.81 19.75 7.73
CA LEU A 312 -1.62 19.00 8.99
C LEU A 312 -2.87 18.99 9.87
N SER A 313 -3.75 19.99 9.73
CA SER A 313 -4.99 20.13 10.51
C SER A 313 -6.22 19.55 9.82
N ASN A 314 -6.08 18.90 8.66
CA ASN A 314 -7.22 18.37 7.93
C ASN A 314 -7.83 17.16 8.65
N LYS A 315 -8.98 17.37 9.27
CA LYS A 315 -9.69 16.38 10.10
C LYS A 315 -10.13 15.15 9.32
N ASP A 316 -10.54 15.30 8.06
CA ASP A 316 -10.95 14.16 7.24
C ASP A 316 -9.75 13.25 7.00
N VAL A 317 -8.61 13.81 6.60
CA VAL A 317 -7.38 13.05 6.33
C VAL A 317 -6.85 12.38 7.61
N ILE A 318 -6.84 13.10 8.73
CA ILE A 318 -6.46 12.52 10.04
C ILE A 318 -7.42 11.38 10.42
N SER A 319 -8.73 11.53 10.17
CA SER A 319 -9.70 10.48 10.49
C SER A 319 -9.44 9.19 9.70
N TYR A 320 -8.93 9.29 8.46
CA TYR A 320 -8.53 8.10 7.70
C TYR A 320 -7.31 7.44 8.33
N ASN A 321 -6.35 8.21 8.84
CA ASN A 321 -5.22 7.63 9.58
C ASN A 321 -5.65 6.96 10.88
N GLN A 322 -6.59 7.57 11.60
CA GLN A 322 -7.05 7.15 12.92
C GLN A 322 -8.27 6.21 12.89
N ASP A 323 -8.70 5.79 11.70
CA ASP A 323 -9.86 4.91 11.53
C ASP A 323 -9.65 3.55 12.23
N GLY A 324 -10.64 3.15 13.04
CA GLY A 324 -10.54 2.01 13.95
C GLY A 324 -10.48 0.64 13.27
N LEU A 325 -10.80 0.53 11.97
CA LEU A 325 -10.60 -0.70 11.22
C LEU A 325 -9.10 -1.00 11.08
N GLY A 326 -8.27 0.05 11.03
CA GLY A 326 -6.82 -0.05 11.03
C GLY A 326 -6.22 -0.80 9.84
N VAL A 327 -6.94 -0.88 8.71
CA VAL A 327 -6.46 -1.53 7.48
C VAL A 327 -5.80 -0.49 6.57
N PRO A 328 -4.51 -0.64 6.22
CA PRO A 328 -3.83 0.21 5.25
C PRO A 328 -4.47 0.16 3.87
N ALA A 329 -4.52 1.33 3.21
CA ALA A 329 -4.77 1.38 1.78
C ALA A 329 -3.64 0.65 1.03
N ARG A 330 -4.02 -0.04 -0.05
CA ARG A 330 -3.12 -0.80 -0.92
C ARG A 330 -3.08 -0.21 -2.31
N PHE A 331 -1.96 -0.43 -2.98
CA PHE A 331 -1.82 -0.16 -4.41
C PHE A 331 -2.82 -1.01 -5.20
N ALA A 332 -3.62 -0.37 -6.05
CA ALA A 332 -4.56 -1.04 -6.94
C ALA A 332 -3.97 -1.21 -8.34
N ARG A 333 -3.54 -0.09 -8.94
CA ARG A 333 -3.17 -0.02 -10.36
C ARG A 333 -2.31 1.21 -10.63
N ARG A 334 -1.43 1.10 -11.62
CA ARG A 334 -0.69 2.23 -12.21
C ARG A 334 -0.94 2.30 -13.70
N TYR A 335 -1.34 3.48 -14.15
CA TYR A 335 -1.48 3.83 -15.56
C TYR A 335 -0.14 4.40 -16.01
N THR A 336 0.78 3.50 -16.35
CA THR A 336 2.20 3.83 -16.56
C THR A 336 2.39 4.87 -17.67
N LYS A 337 1.64 4.75 -18.78
CA LYS A 337 1.72 5.70 -19.90
C LYS A 337 1.00 7.01 -19.58
N GLU A 338 -0.13 6.91 -18.90
CA GLU A 338 -0.98 8.03 -18.55
C GLU A 338 -0.44 8.80 -17.34
N GLY A 339 0.55 8.29 -16.60
CA GLY A 339 1.23 9.04 -15.54
C GLY A 339 0.41 9.23 -14.28
N TYR A 340 -0.34 8.22 -13.84
CA TYR A 340 -1.00 8.24 -12.54
C TYR A 340 -1.19 6.84 -11.94
N GLU A 341 -1.46 6.79 -10.64
CA GLU A 341 -1.72 5.53 -9.93
C GLU A 341 -2.83 5.67 -8.90
N VAL A 342 -3.38 4.53 -8.50
CA VAL A 342 -4.56 4.40 -7.64
C VAL A 342 -4.22 3.59 -6.40
N TRP A 343 -4.56 4.14 -5.24
CA TRP A 343 -4.47 3.50 -3.93
C TRP A 343 -5.85 3.50 -3.28
N TYR A 344 -6.22 2.43 -2.58
CA TYR A 344 -7.49 2.39 -1.86
C TYR A 344 -7.48 1.45 -0.66
N GLY A 345 -8.35 1.71 0.30
CA GLY A 345 -8.53 0.85 1.46
C GLY A 345 -9.91 1.00 2.08
N PRO A 346 -10.42 -0.04 2.74
CA PRO A 346 -11.65 0.05 3.50
C PRO A 346 -11.44 0.90 4.76
N LEU A 347 -12.53 1.54 5.20
CA LEU A 347 -12.65 2.24 6.47
C LEU A 347 -13.84 1.67 7.25
N THR A 348 -13.99 2.07 8.51
CA THR A 348 -15.21 1.77 9.28
C THR A 348 -16.47 2.30 8.59
N GLU A 349 -17.63 1.70 8.91
CA GLU A 349 -18.94 2.10 8.39
C GLU A 349 -19.10 1.91 6.87
N ASP A 350 -18.51 0.85 6.32
CA ASP A 350 -18.58 0.47 4.90
C ASP A 350 -18.14 1.60 3.93
N ARG A 351 -17.27 2.48 4.42
CA ARG A 351 -16.62 3.53 3.64
C ARG A 351 -15.35 2.99 2.98
N THR A 352 -14.96 3.60 1.87
CA THR A 352 -13.69 3.32 1.18
C THR A 352 -12.95 4.62 0.93
N VAL A 353 -11.67 4.68 1.30
CA VAL A 353 -10.79 5.80 0.92
C VAL A 353 -10.04 5.45 -0.35
N VAL A 354 -9.89 6.43 -1.24
CA VAL A 354 -9.18 6.27 -2.52
C VAL A 354 -8.29 7.48 -2.77
N ALA A 355 -7.06 7.25 -3.23
CA ALA A 355 -6.16 8.31 -3.67
C ALA A 355 -5.71 8.03 -5.11
N LEU A 356 -5.86 9.04 -5.98
CA LEU A 356 -5.22 9.07 -7.29
C LEU A 356 -4.09 10.08 -7.25
N ILE A 357 -2.91 9.70 -7.71
CA ILE A 357 -1.71 10.55 -7.69
C ILE A 357 -1.37 10.95 -9.11
N ASN A 358 -1.31 12.25 -9.41
CA ASN A 358 -0.79 12.76 -10.66
C ASN A 358 0.74 12.67 -10.63
N LEU A 359 1.36 11.86 -11.49
CA LEU A 359 2.81 11.69 -11.54
C LEU A 359 3.50 12.66 -12.52
N PHE A 360 2.74 13.53 -13.20
CA PHE A 360 3.28 14.54 -14.10
C PHE A 360 3.43 15.91 -13.44
N ASP A 361 4.29 16.73 -14.07
CA ASP A 361 4.65 18.09 -13.65
C ASP A 361 3.59 19.16 -14.03
N GLU A 362 2.40 18.76 -14.49
CA GLU A 362 1.33 19.67 -14.91
C GLU A 362 -0.06 19.26 -14.40
N PRO A 363 -0.97 20.23 -14.12
CA PRO A 363 -2.36 19.94 -13.77
C PRO A 363 -3.11 19.24 -14.90
N ARG A 364 -3.99 18.29 -14.54
CA ARG A 364 -4.77 17.52 -15.51
C ARG A 364 -5.97 16.82 -14.88
N ASN A 365 -6.92 16.41 -15.71
CA ASN A 365 -7.98 15.51 -15.29
C ASN A 365 -7.45 14.09 -15.08
N LEU A 366 -7.74 13.52 -13.91
CA LEU A 366 -7.60 12.10 -13.63
C LEU A 366 -8.99 11.48 -13.47
N THR A 367 -9.15 10.25 -13.94
CA THR A 367 -10.38 9.49 -13.82
C THR A 367 -10.13 8.28 -12.95
N LEU A 368 -10.97 8.10 -11.92
CA LEU A 368 -11.11 6.84 -11.24
C LEU A 368 -12.26 6.07 -11.88
N ASP A 369 -11.96 4.95 -12.52
CA ASP A 369 -12.96 3.93 -12.79
C ASP A 369 -13.16 3.10 -11.52
N PHE A 370 -14.34 3.15 -10.89
CA PHE A 370 -14.63 2.43 -9.65
C PHE A 370 -14.35 0.91 -9.75
N PRO A 371 -14.55 0.26 -10.91
CA PRO A 371 -14.21 -1.15 -11.08
C PRO A 371 -12.74 -1.50 -10.82
N ASP A 372 -11.81 -0.55 -10.99
CA ASP A 372 -10.38 -0.76 -10.66
C ASP A 372 -10.14 -0.96 -9.15
N ILE A 373 -11.11 -0.57 -8.32
CA ILE A 373 -11.11 -0.77 -6.87
C ILE A 373 -12.26 -1.69 -6.42
N SER A 374 -12.78 -2.53 -7.33
CA SER A 374 -13.86 -3.50 -7.08
C SER A 374 -15.19 -2.89 -6.63
N ILE A 375 -15.48 -1.65 -7.03
CA ILE A 375 -16.74 -0.94 -6.74
C ILE A 375 -17.46 -0.64 -8.06
N GLN A 376 -18.78 -0.75 -8.08
CA GLN A 376 -19.59 -0.33 -9.24
C GLN A 376 -20.17 1.07 -9.05
N LYS A 377 -20.62 1.37 -7.83
CA LYS A 377 -21.36 2.60 -7.51
C LYS A 377 -21.01 3.07 -6.11
N ALA A 378 -21.07 4.37 -5.89
CA ALA A 378 -21.01 4.97 -4.56
C ALA A 378 -22.17 5.95 -4.39
N LYS A 379 -22.91 5.82 -3.28
CA LYS A 379 -23.97 6.77 -2.91
C LYS A 379 -23.39 8.16 -2.69
N THR A 380 -22.21 8.28 -2.09
CA THR A 380 -21.51 9.56 -1.90
C THR A 380 -20.05 9.44 -2.31
N VAL A 381 -19.55 10.45 -3.02
CA VAL A 381 -18.14 10.63 -3.35
C VAL A 381 -17.71 11.99 -2.86
N LYS A 382 -16.93 12.04 -1.78
CA LYS A 382 -16.38 13.30 -1.26
C LYS A 382 -14.95 13.46 -1.77
N ASN A 383 -14.68 14.54 -2.50
CA ASN A 383 -13.32 14.93 -2.85
C ASN A 383 -12.78 15.90 -1.79
N ILE A 384 -11.81 15.43 -1.02
CA ILE A 384 -11.42 16.07 0.25
C ILE A 384 -10.68 17.38 0.03
N TRP A 385 -9.73 17.41 -0.91
CA TRP A 385 -8.96 18.62 -1.20
C TRP A 385 -9.74 19.60 -2.07
N ALA A 386 -10.59 19.12 -2.99
CA ALA A 386 -11.47 19.97 -3.78
C ALA A 386 -12.70 20.48 -3.00
N LYS A 387 -12.99 19.90 -1.83
CA LYS A 387 -14.16 20.20 -0.98
C LYS A 387 -15.48 20.08 -1.73
N THR A 388 -15.60 19.07 -2.58
CA THR A 388 -16.82 18.77 -3.33
C THR A 388 -17.41 17.43 -2.91
N THR A 389 -18.72 17.26 -3.10
CA THR A 389 -19.40 15.99 -2.89
C THR A 389 -20.32 15.73 -4.07
N ALA A 390 -20.23 14.53 -4.63
CA ALA A 390 -21.16 14.03 -5.63
C ALA A 390 -22.00 12.89 -5.04
N GLU A 391 -23.23 12.76 -5.49
CA GLU A 391 -24.16 11.74 -5.03
C GLU A 391 -24.50 10.74 -6.15
N ASN A 392 -24.73 9.49 -5.78
CA ASN A 392 -25.15 8.40 -6.65
C ASN A 392 -24.27 8.24 -7.90
N VAL A 393 -22.95 8.36 -7.70
CA VAL A 393 -21.97 8.26 -8.79
C VAL A 393 -21.85 6.80 -9.19
N THR A 394 -21.98 6.55 -10.49
CA THR A 394 -21.94 5.21 -11.07
C THR A 394 -20.74 5.09 -12.00
N THR A 395 -19.98 4.01 -11.84
CA THR A 395 -18.86 3.57 -12.67
C THR A 395 -17.58 4.42 -12.62
N SER A 396 -17.64 5.75 -12.66
CA SER A 396 -16.42 6.56 -12.64
C SER A 396 -16.60 7.97 -12.07
N TYR A 397 -15.47 8.56 -11.66
CA TYR A 397 -15.38 9.94 -11.18
C TYR A 397 -14.13 10.61 -11.73
N THR A 398 -14.27 11.83 -12.26
CA THR A 398 -13.17 12.61 -12.86
C THR A 398 -13.07 13.96 -12.18
N ALA A 399 -11.85 14.37 -11.86
CA ALA A 399 -11.58 15.74 -11.41
C ALA A 399 -10.18 16.19 -11.86
N GLU A 400 -9.98 17.50 -11.87
CA GLU A 400 -8.67 18.10 -12.09
C GLU A 400 -7.78 17.86 -10.85
N VAL A 401 -6.54 17.48 -11.09
CA VAL A 401 -5.50 17.24 -10.10
C VAL A 401 -4.26 18.03 -10.50
N GLY A 402 -3.74 18.84 -9.58
CA GLY A 402 -2.53 19.62 -9.82
C GLY A 402 -1.31 18.75 -10.14
N ALA A 403 -0.23 19.37 -10.65
CA ALA A 403 1.07 18.72 -10.79
C ALA A 403 1.46 18.06 -9.47
N HIS A 404 1.83 16.78 -9.50
CA HIS A 404 2.17 15.99 -8.30
C HIS A 404 1.07 15.91 -7.21
N GLY A 405 -0.13 16.39 -7.52
CA GLY A 405 -1.25 16.45 -6.59
C GLY A 405 -1.98 15.12 -6.45
N THR A 406 -2.91 15.09 -5.50
CA THR A 406 -3.76 13.92 -5.27
C THR A 406 -5.25 14.27 -5.31
N MET A 407 -6.02 13.43 -5.99
CA MET A 407 -7.46 13.35 -5.79
C MET A 407 -7.73 12.33 -4.68
N LEU A 408 -7.93 12.84 -3.46
CA LEU A 408 -8.29 12.04 -2.29
C LEU A 408 -9.82 11.99 -2.15
N LEU A 409 -10.38 10.78 -2.20
CA LEU A 409 -11.81 10.52 -2.17
C LEU A 409 -12.21 9.69 -0.95
N GLU A 410 -13.37 9.99 -0.37
CA GLU A 410 -14.12 9.08 0.48
C GLU A 410 -15.39 8.64 -0.26
N LEU A 411 -15.54 7.33 -0.44
CA LEU A 411 -16.71 6.69 -1.00
C LEU A 411 -17.58 6.13 0.12
N GLY A 412 -18.88 6.40 0.09
CA GLY A 412 -19.85 5.89 1.07
C GLY A 412 -21.04 5.23 0.39
N GLY A 413 -21.60 4.20 1.03
CA GLY A 413 -22.72 3.42 0.48
C GLY A 413 -22.34 2.80 -0.86
N THR A 414 -21.33 1.95 -0.86
CA THR A 414 -20.76 1.37 -2.08
C THR A 414 -21.50 0.11 -2.51
N THR A 415 -21.59 -0.10 -3.82
CA THR A 415 -22.06 -1.35 -4.44
C THR A 415 -20.86 -2.05 -5.04
N ALA A 416 -20.74 -3.36 -4.84
CA ALA A 416 -19.62 -4.15 -5.38
C ALA A 416 -19.59 -4.12 -6.92
N PHE A 417 -18.39 -4.24 -7.50
CA PHE A 417 -18.18 -4.29 -8.94
C PHE A 417 -19.08 -5.31 -9.63
N GLY A 418 -19.64 -4.94 -10.78
CA GLY A 418 -20.45 -5.81 -11.62
C GLY A 418 -21.92 -5.86 -11.21
N ILE A 419 -22.32 -5.26 -10.08
CA ILE A 419 -23.70 -5.24 -9.60
C ILE A 419 -24.37 -3.91 -9.95
N TYR A 420 -25.52 -3.97 -10.62
CA TYR A 420 -26.37 -2.83 -10.96
C TYR A 420 -27.76 -3.04 -10.37
N ASP A 421 -28.22 -2.10 -9.56
CA ASP A 421 -29.56 -2.14 -8.97
C ASP A 421 -30.60 -1.71 -10.02
N VAL A 422 -31.84 -2.18 -9.92
CA VAL A 422 -32.94 -1.74 -10.81
C VAL A 422 -33.09 -0.22 -10.87
N TYR A 423 -32.79 0.51 -9.80
CA TYR A 423 -32.82 1.97 -9.77
C TYR A 423 -31.71 2.63 -10.60
N ASP A 424 -30.72 1.86 -11.08
CA ASP A 424 -29.69 2.33 -12.02
C ASP A 424 -30.18 2.26 -13.48
N ALA A 425 -31.25 1.53 -13.75
CA ALA A 425 -31.84 1.44 -15.08
C ALA A 425 -32.73 2.66 -15.39
N VAL A 426 -32.73 3.06 -16.66
CA VAL A 426 -33.71 4.01 -17.22
C VAL A 426 -34.67 3.29 -18.16
N GLY A 427 -35.94 3.68 -18.16
CA GLY A 427 -36.94 3.10 -19.07
C GLY A 427 -38.38 3.18 -18.56
N ILE A 428 -39.31 2.56 -19.28
CA ILE A 428 -40.75 2.54 -18.95
C ILE A 428 -41.27 1.10 -18.92
N ALA A 429 -42.06 0.79 -17.90
CA ALA A 429 -42.89 -0.41 -17.71
C ALA A 429 -42.20 -1.78 -17.84
N THR A 430 -41.68 -2.14 -19.02
CA THR A 430 -41.11 -3.45 -19.34
C THR A 430 -39.69 -3.39 -19.88
N GLU A 431 -39.20 -2.23 -20.30
CA GLU A 431 -37.84 -2.07 -20.83
C GLU A 431 -36.93 -1.37 -19.81
N PHE A 432 -35.89 -2.06 -19.36
CA PHE A 432 -34.88 -1.56 -18.43
C PHE A 432 -33.54 -1.38 -19.14
N THR A 433 -33.04 -0.14 -19.20
CA THR A 433 -31.75 0.17 -19.84
C THR A 433 -30.71 0.55 -18.80
N PHE A 434 -29.73 -0.32 -18.59
CA PHE A 434 -28.55 -0.06 -17.78
C PHE A 434 -27.47 0.57 -18.65
N LYS A 435 -27.05 1.79 -18.31
CA LYS A 435 -25.95 2.49 -18.98
C LYS A 435 -24.67 2.35 -18.17
N ASN A 436 -23.56 2.66 -18.81
CA ASN A 436 -22.23 2.65 -18.22
C ASN A 436 -21.84 1.29 -17.62
N VAL A 437 -22.28 0.21 -18.26
CA VAL A 437 -21.96 -1.15 -17.82
C VAL A 437 -20.47 -1.40 -18.09
N TYR A 438 -19.71 -1.72 -17.05
CA TYR A 438 -18.27 -1.89 -17.15
C TYR A 438 -17.91 -3.34 -17.45
N ALA A 439 -17.03 -3.54 -18.41
CA ALA A 439 -16.36 -4.82 -18.62
C ALA A 439 -14.85 -4.62 -18.52
N LYS A 440 -14.15 -5.53 -17.82
CA LYS A 440 -12.69 -5.45 -17.72
C LYS A 440 -12.02 -5.68 -19.06
N SER A 441 -12.56 -6.62 -19.84
CA SER A 441 -12.09 -6.98 -21.18
C SER A 441 -13.17 -6.79 -22.22
N THR A 442 -12.77 -6.51 -23.47
CA THR A 442 -13.67 -6.69 -24.61
C THR A 442 -13.88 -8.17 -24.81
N SER A 443 -15.09 -8.71 -24.68
CA SER A 443 -15.35 -10.15 -24.79
C SER A 443 -16.77 -10.43 -25.23
N LYS A 444 -17.00 -11.53 -25.97
CA LYS A 444 -18.35 -12.08 -26.18
C LYS A 444 -18.73 -13.15 -25.17
N ASN A 445 -17.87 -13.42 -24.19
CA ASN A 445 -17.98 -14.53 -23.25
C ASN A 445 -18.23 -14.10 -21.80
N LEU A 446 -18.57 -12.83 -21.54
CA LEU A 446 -18.99 -12.43 -20.19
C LEU A 446 -20.29 -13.13 -19.82
N ILE A 447 -20.57 -13.15 -18.52
CA ILE A 447 -21.80 -13.71 -17.99
C ILE A 447 -22.63 -12.54 -17.47
N ALA A 448 -23.86 -12.42 -17.98
CA ALA A 448 -24.86 -11.53 -17.43
C ALA A 448 -25.88 -12.36 -16.64
N ARG A 449 -26.26 -11.89 -15.45
CA ARG A 449 -27.32 -12.50 -14.65
C ARG A 449 -28.33 -11.44 -14.26
N VAL A 450 -29.60 -11.69 -14.57
CA VAL A 450 -30.71 -10.83 -14.14
C VAL A 450 -31.46 -11.54 -13.03
N LYS A 451 -31.70 -10.83 -11.93
CA LYS A 451 -32.54 -11.30 -10.82
C LYS A 451 -33.88 -10.58 -10.82
N PHE A 452 -34.93 -11.32 -10.49
CA PHE A 452 -36.30 -10.83 -10.43
C PHE A 452 -36.83 -10.88 -8.99
N GLU A 453 -37.77 -10.00 -8.68
CA GLU A 453 -38.35 -9.85 -7.34
C GLU A 453 -39.10 -11.11 -6.89
N VAL A 454 -39.73 -11.81 -7.83
CA VAL A 454 -40.54 -13.01 -7.60
C VAL A 454 -40.17 -14.12 -8.59
N GLU A 455 -40.48 -15.37 -8.23
CA GLU A 455 -40.41 -16.49 -9.16
C GLU A 455 -41.43 -16.31 -10.29
N SER A 456 -41.03 -16.67 -11.51
CA SER A 456 -41.93 -16.70 -12.67
C SER A 456 -43.05 -17.73 -12.46
N LEU A 457 -44.29 -17.34 -12.72
CA LEU A 457 -45.44 -18.26 -12.64
C LEU A 457 -45.48 -19.22 -13.83
N ASP A 458 -45.09 -18.71 -15.01
CA ASP A 458 -45.04 -19.42 -16.28
C ASP A 458 -43.65 -19.27 -16.92
N ASP A 459 -43.42 -19.98 -18.03
CA ASP A 459 -42.24 -19.74 -18.85
C ASP A 459 -42.28 -18.32 -19.44
N GLU A 460 -41.32 -17.47 -19.07
CA GLU A 460 -41.24 -16.09 -19.53
C GLU A 460 -40.19 -15.93 -20.64
N THR A 461 -40.50 -15.06 -21.60
CA THR A 461 -39.56 -14.63 -22.63
C THR A 461 -38.91 -13.34 -22.18
N ILE A 462 -37.59 -13.35 -22.03
CA ILE A 462 -36.79 -12.19 -21.65
C ILE A 462 -35.93 -11.81 -22.85
N LEU A 463 -35.95 -10.53 -23.27
CA LEU A 463 -35.01 -10.06 -24.28
C LEU A 463 -33.88 -9.30 -23.58
N MET A 464 -32.63 -9.71 -23.81
CA MET A 464 -31.45 -8.96 -23.36
C MET A 464 -30.65 -8.51 -24.57
N ASN A 465 -30.44 -7.20 -24.73
CA ASN A 465 -29.79 -6.63 -25.93
C ASN A 465 -30.38 -7.18 -27.24
N GLN A 466 -31.71 -7.27 -27.32
CA GLN A 466 -32.48 -7.82 -28.46
C GLN A 466 -32.33 -9.33 -28.70
N ALA A 467 -31.49 -10.05 -27.94
CA ALA A 467 -31.42 -11.50 -27.98
C ALA A 467 -32.48 -12.12 -27.05
N THR A 468 -33.12 -13.20 -27.52
CA THR A 468 -34.22 -13.85 -26.80
C THR A 468 -33.72 -14.97 -25.89
N TYR A 469 -34.15 -14.94 -24.64
CA TYR A 469 -33.86 -15.94 -23.62
C TYR A 469 -35.14 -16.42 -22.95
N LYS A 470 -35.12 -17.66 -22.46
CA LYS A 470 -36.25 -18.27 -21.76
C LYS A 470 -35.93 -18.34 -20.27
N LEU A 471 -36.79 -17.78 -19.43
CA LEU A 471 -36.80 -18.01 -17.99
C LEU A 471 -37.87 -19.08 -17.68
N PRO A 472 -37.48 -20.30 -17.29
CA PRO A 472 -38.45 -21.35 -16.97
C PRO A 472 -39.35 -20.96 -15.79
N ALA A 473 -40.57 -21.49 -15.74
CA ALA A 473 -41.46 -21.34 -14.59
C ALA A 473 -40.78 -21.78 -13.26
N GLY A 474 -41.07 -21.05 -12.18
CA GLY A 474 -40.48 -21.28 -10.85
C GLY A 474 -39.05 -20.76 -10.69
N GLN A 475 -38.53 -19.99 -11.64
CA GLN A 475 -37.20 -19.38 -11.56
C GLN A 475 -37.30 -17.88 -11.27
N LYS A 476 -36.35 -17.36 -10.50
CA LYS A 476 -36.22 -15.94 -10.18
C LYS A 476 -34.91 -15.31 -10.68
N GLU A 477 -34.08 -16.08 -11.37
CA GLU A 477 -32.82 -15.61 -11.95
C GLU A 477 -32.66 -16.18 -13.36
N LEU A 478 -32.24 -15.33 -14.29
CA LEU A 478 -31.80 -15.73 -15.63
C LEU A 478 -30.29 -15.52 -15.73
N THR A 479 -29.53 -16.57 -16.02
CA THR A 479 -28.10 -16.46 -16.35
C THR A 479 -27.91 -16.59 -17.85
N VAL A 480 -27.36 -15.54 -18.46
CA VAL A 480 -27.01 -15.46 -19.88
C VAL A 480 -25.51 -15.63 -20.04
N PRO A 481 -25.04 -16.80 -20.50
CA PRO A 481 -23.66 -16.95 -20.94
C PRO A 481 -23.45 -16.25 -22.28
N ASN A 482 -22.20 -16.02 -22.64
CA ASN A 482 -21.80 -15.45 -23.92
C ASN A 482 -22.39 -14.05 -24.17
N PHE A 483 -22.28 -13.18 -23.16
CA PHE A 483 -22.82 -11.83 -23.20
C PHE A 483 -21.74 -10.83 -23.70
N PRO A 484 -21.94 -10.18 -24.85
CA PRO A 484 -20.90 -9.34 -25.46
C PRO A 484 -20.82 -7.94 -24.89
N LEU A 485 -19.62 -7.56 -24.42
CA LEU A 485 -19.28 -6.22 -23.96
C LEU A 485 -17.88 -5.81 -24.45
N GLN A 486 -17.65 -4.51 -24.51
CA GLN A 486 -16.36 -3.89 -24.82
C GLN A 486 -15.67 -3.46 -23.51
N ALA A 487 -14.34 -3.53 -23.47
CA ALA A 487 -13.58 -3.06 -22.31
C ALA A 487 -13.94 -1.60 -21.95
N GLY A 488 -13.99 -1.32 -20.66
CA GLY A 488 -14.37 -0.02 -20.11
C GLY A 488 -15.87 0.13 -19.87
N ASN A 489 -16.31 1.37 -19.67
CA ASN A 489 -17.64 1.73 -19.20
C ASN A 489 -18.59 2.21 -20.31
N ASN A 490 -18.33 1.97 -21.58
CA ASN A 490 -19.17 2.49 -22.66
C ASN A 490 -20.35 1.57 -23.03
N ASN A 491 -20.55 0.47 -22.29
CA ASN A 491 -21.58 -0.51 -22.64
C ASN A 491 -22.97 -0.10 -22.15
N THR A 492 -23.96 -0.58 -22.89
CA THR A 492 -25.38 -0.50 -22.52
C THR A 492 -25.96 -1.91 -22.51
N VAL A 493 -26.75 -2.21 -21.48
CA VAL A 493 -27.50 -3.46 -21.37
C VAL A 493 -28.98 -3.14 -21.27
N THR A 494 -29.76 -3.60 -22.23
CA THR A 494 -31.22 -3.52 -22.20
C THR A 494 -31.80 -4.86 -21.80
N VAL A 495 -32.83 -4.85 -20.96
CA VAL A 495 -33.61 -6.02 -20.55
C VAL A 495 -35.09 -5.69 -20.75
N ASP A 496 -35.75 -6.40 -21.67
CA ASP A 496 -37.20 -6.33 -21.88
C ASP A 496 -37.87 -7.54 -21.22
N THR A 497 -38.73 -7.26 -20.24
CA THR A 497 -39.40 -8.25 -19.41
C THR A 497 -40.65 -7.66 -18.75
N ARG A 498 -41.64 -8.50 -18.47
CA ARG A 498 -42.81 -8.13 -17.65
C ARG A 498 -42.57 -8.31 -16.15
N LEU A 499 -41.48 -8.98 -15.76
CA LEU A 499 -41.12 -9.21 -14.36
C LEU A 499 -40.34 -8.02 -13.81
N THR A 500 -40.58 -7.69 -12.54
CA THR A 500 -39.77 -6.68 -11.82
C THR A 500 -38.34 -7.19 -11.66
N ILE A 501 -37.37 -6.48 -12.24
CA ILE A 501 -35.94 -6.72 -12.02
C ILE A 501 -35.56 -6.15 -10.65
N THR A 502 -34.71 -6.86 -9.91
CA THR A 502 -34.06 -6.31 -8.71
C THR A 502 -32.61 -5.92 -8.98
N GLU A 503 -31.91 -6.72 -9.77
CA GLU A 503 -30.47 -6.61 -9.95
C GLU A 503 -30.03 -7.18 -11.31
N LEU A 504 -29.07 -6.51 -11.95
CA LEU A 504 -28.26 -7.03 -13.06
C LEU A 504 -26.82 -7.23 -12.57
N ASN A 505 -26.30 -8.43 -12.75
CA ASN A 505 -24.89 -8.74 -12.49
C ASN A 505 -24.16 -9.02 -13.80
N VAL A 506 -23.00 -8.40 -13.97
CA VAL A 506 -22.08 -8.66 -15.08
C VAL A 506 -20.73 -9.00 -14.49
N TYR A 507 -20.19 -10.15 -14.87
CA TYR A 507 -18.86 -10.57 -14.43
C TYR A 507 -18.12 -11.32 -15.52
N ASP A 508 -16.79 -11.22 -15.46
CA ASP A 508 -15.89 -11.84 -16.41
C ASP A 508 -15.93 -13.37 -16.32
N SER A 509 -15.55 -14.02 -17.41
CA SER A 509 -15.25 -15.45 -17.42
C SER A 509 -13.97 -15.74 -16.62
N THR A 510 -13.75 -17.01 -16.26
CA THR A 510 -12.50 -17.43 -15.61
C THR A 510 -11.30 -17.05 -16.48
N PRO A 511 -10.29 -16.35 -15.95
CA PRO A 511 -9.14 -15.97 -16.75
C PRO A 511 -8.32 -17.18 -17.17
N MET A 512 -7.60 -17.05 -18.28
CA MET A 512 -6.60 -18.02 -18.72
C MET A 512 -5.24 -17.65 -18.12
N LEU A 513 -4.70 -18.52 -17.26
CA LEU A 513 -3.34 -18.37 -16.73
C LEU A 513 -2.30 -18.86 -17.74
N LEU A 514 -1.34 -17.99 -18.04
CA LEU A 514 -0.16 -18.26 -18.84
C LEU A 514 1.05 -18.17 -17.92
N GLY A 515 1.52 -19.32 -17.45
CA GLY A 515 2.66 -19.40 -16.55
C GLY A 515 3.99 -19.23 -17.29
N ALA A 516 5.04 -18.82 -16.58
CA ALA A 516 6.41 -18.77 -17.09
C ALA A 516 6.88 -20.08 -17.73
N ASP A 517 6.34 -21.22 -17.30
CA ASP A 517 6.58 -22.56 -17.83
C ASP A 517 5.96 -22.83 -19.20
N THR A 518 5.08 -21.95 -19.69
CA THR A 518 4.50 -22.05 -21.04
C THR A 518 5.24 -21.22 -22.09
N PHE A 519 6.24 -20.43 -21.71
CA PHE A 519 6.97 -19.54 -22.63
C PHE A 519 8.26 -20.19 -23.15
N GLU A 520 8.50 -20.07 -24.45
CA GLU A 520 9.82 -20.29 -25.05
C GLU A 520 10.70 -19.08 -24.77
N ILE A 521 11.97 -19.30 -24.41
CA ILE A 521 12.84 -18.22 -23.91
C ILE A 521 14.08 -18.12 -24.81
N ASP A 522 14.33 -16.92 -25.34
CA ASP A 522 15.55 -16.63 -26.07
C ASP A 522 16.77 -16.69 -25.15
N ALA A 523 17.89 -17.21 -25.63
CA ALA A 523 19.15 -17.13 -24.90
C ALA A 523 19.65 -15.66 -24.84
N PRO A 524 20.24 -15.19 -23.73
CA PRO A 524 20.60 -15.90 -22.49
C PRO A 524 19.54 -15.81 -21.37
N GLY A 525 18.26 -15.66 -21.70
CA GLY A 525 17.15 -15.70 -20.75
C GLY A 525 17.13 -17.00 -19.95
N THR A 526 16.58 -16.96 -18.74
CA THR A 526 16.65 -18.10 -17.80
C THR A 526 15.30 -18.46 -17.24
N PHE A 527 14.88 -19.71 -17.44
CA PHE A 527 13.81 -20.35 -16.67
C PHE A 527 14.33 -20.76 -15.29
N THR A 528 13.55 -20.52 -14.25
CA THR A 528 13.88 -20.95 -12.87
C THR A 528 12.65 -21.57 -12.21
N GLN A 529 12.77 -22.81 -11.76
CA GLN A 529 11.81 -23.41 -10.83
C GLN A 529 12.03 -22.79 -9.45
N CYS A 530 10.97 -22.25 -8.85
CA CYS A 530 11.06 -21.62 -7.54
C CYS A 530 10.91 -22.65 -6.41
N LEU A 531 11.30 -22.28 -5.20
CA LEU A 531 11.07 -23.10 -4.01
C LEU A 531 9.57 -23.30 -3.78
N PRO A 532 9.16 -24.40 -3.10
CA PRO A 532 7.74 -24.67 -2.84
C PRO A 532 7.02 -23.48 -2.20
N GLY A 533 5.88 -23.09 -2.77
CA GLY A 533 5.05 -21.99 -2.27
C GLY A 533 5.47 -20.58 -2.71
N LEU A 534 6.52 -20.45 -3.54
CA LEU A 534 6.99 -19.17 -4.09
C LEU A 534 6.68 -19.05 -5.59
N CYS A 535 6.90 -17.87 -6.18
CA CYS A 535 6.54 -17.53 -7.55
C CYS A 535 5.06 -17.86 -7.87
N LEU A 536 4.17 -17.62 -6.92
CA LEU A 536 2.75 -17.92 -7.07
C LEU A 536 2.09 -17.00 -8.11
N PRO A 537 1.10 -17.50 -8.86
CA PRO A 537 0.46 -18.82 -8.73
C PRO A 537 1.18 -19.96 -9.47
N VAL A 538 2.25 -19.68 -10.21
CA VAL A 538 2.84 -20.60 -11.20
C VAL A 538 3.86 -21.57 -10.59
N GLY A 539 4.67 -21.10 -9.63
CA GLY A 539 5.78 -21.87 -9.04
C GLY A 539 7.10 -21.78 -9.80
N SER A 540 7.14 -21.00 -10.89
CA SER A 540 8.32 -20.78 -11.72
C SER A 540 8.36 -19.34 -12.24
N LYS A 541 9.52 -18.93 -12.78
CA LYS A 541 9.71 -17.61 -13.38
C LYS A 541 10.70 -17.63 -14.55
N ILE A 542 10.60 -16.64 -15.42
CA ILE A 542 11.59 -16.31 -16.44
C ILE A 542 12.28 -14.99 -16.08
N GLY A 543 13.60 -14.97 -16.17
CA GLY A 543 14.43 -13.81 -15.87
C GLY A 543 15.45 -13.52 -16.97
N ARG A 544 16.24 -12.46 -16.77
CA ARG A 544 17.22 -11.94 -17.74
C ARG A 544 16.60 -11.56 -19.09
N LEU A 545 15.35 -11.11 -19.06
CA LEU A 545 14.68 -10.54 -20.20
C LEU A 545 15.24 -9.14 -20.50
N SER A 546 15.41 -8.81 -21.78
CA SER A 546 16.01 -7.54 -22.22
C SER A 546 15.23 -6.99 -23.43
N PRO A 547 15.65 -5.87 -24.04
CA PRO A 547 15.07 -5.42 -25.30
C PRO A 547 15.15 -6.46 -26.43
N THR A 548 16.13 -7.38 -26.39
CA THR A 548 16.38 -8.38 -27.45
C THR A 548 16.28 -9.83 -26.97
N VAL A 549 16.03 -10.06 -25.69
CA VAL A 549 15.93 -11.40 -25.07
C VAL A 549 14.52 -11.53 -24.52
N LEU A 550 13.70 -12.35 -25.20
CA LEU A 550 12.26 -12.40 -24.97
C LEU A 550 11.82 -13.77 -24.47
N GLY A 551 10.75 -13.78 -23.68
CA GLY A 551 9.89 -14.94 -23.52
C GLY A 551 8.75 -14.84 -24.52
N THR A 552 8.50 -15.87 -25.33
CA THR A 552 7.42 -15.91 -26.33
C THR A 552 6.47 -17.07 -26.06
N VAL A 553 5.17 -16.83 -26.19
CA VAL A 553 4.15 -17.89 -26.19
C VAL A 553 3.15 -17.65 -27.31
N ASP A 554 2.80 -18.72 -28.00
CA ASP A 554 1.70 -18.76 -28.96
C ASP A 554 0.46 -19.36 -28.29
N ILE A 555 -0.64 -18.63 -28.31
CA ILE A 555 -1.90 -19.06 -27.70
C ILE A 555 -3.04 -18.94 -28.71
N THR A 556 -4.08 -19.74 -28.53
CA THR A 556 -5.34 -19.56 -29.25
C THR A 556 -6.38 -19.00 -28.28
N SER A 557 -6.98 -17.88 -28.64
CA SER A 557 -8.06 -17.28 -27.86
C SER A 557 -9.26 -18.23 -27.77
N PRO A 558 -9.99 -18.27 -26.63
CA PRO A 558 -11.22 -19.02 -26.53
C PRO A 558 -12.23 -18.59 -27.62
N PRO A 559 -13.08 -19.51 -28.12
CA PRO A 559 -14.13 -19.16 -29.07
C PRO A 559 -14.99 -18.01 -28.53
N GLY A 560 -15.25 -16.99 -29.34
CA GLY A 560 -16.05 -15.83 -28.90
C GLY A 560 -15.29 -14.77 -28.10
N ALA A 561 -14.00 -14.95 -27.80
CA ALA A 561 -13.19 -13.92 -27.14
C ALA A 561 -13.26 -12.55 -27.85
N GLY A 562 -13.32 -12.55 -29.19
CA GLY A 562 -13.29 -11.32 -29.99
C GLY A 562 -11.94 -10.57 -29.91
N PRO A 563 -11.70 -9.63 -30.84
CA PRO A 563 -10.51 -8.77 -30.81
C PRO A 563 -10.66 -7.62 -29.82
N GLY A 564 -9.54 -6.99 -29.47
CA GLY A 564 -9.51 -5.75 -28.70
C GLY A 564 -8.82 -5.87 -27.33
N PRO A 565 -8.93 -4.83 -26.50
CA PRO A 565 -8.25 -4.78 -25.21
C PRO A 565 -8.69 -5.90 -24.26
N LYS A 566 -7.72 -6.50 -23.57
CA LYS A 566 -7.94 -7.50 -22.52
C LYS A 566 -7.32 -7.02 -21.22
N TYR A 567 -8.09 -7.11 -20.13
CA TYR A 567 -7.54 -6.93 -18.79
C TYR A 567 -6.65 -8.12 -18.46
N THR A 568 -5.52 -7.83 -17.83
CA THR A 568 -4.56 -8.83 -17.43
C THR A 568 -4.01 -8.56 -16.05
N ASN A 569 -3.71 -9.65 -15.35
CA ASN A 569 -3.01 -9.64 -14.08
C ASN A 569 -1.60 -10.16 -14.36
N ILE A 570 -0.59 -9.30 -14.28
CA ILE A 570 0.80 -9.69 -14.49
C ILE A 570 1.42 -10.07 -13.15
N TYR A 571 1.90 -11.30 -13.04
CA TYR A 571 2.66 -11.79 -11.91
C TYR A 571 4.15 -11.62 -12.20
N PHE A 572 4.86 -10.99 -11.28
CA PHE A 572 6.28 -10.64 -11.46
C PHE A 572 7.06 -10.83 -10.16
N THR A 573 8.38 -10.97 -10.26
CA THR A 573 9.26 -10.79 -9.10
C THR A 573 10.19 -9.60 -9.33
N ASN A 574 10.18 -8.66 -8.39
CA ASN A 574 11.05 -7.49 -8.35
C ASN A 574 11.55 -7.28 -6.92
N ASN A 575 12.74 -7.81 -6.66
CA ASN A 575 13.44 -7.63 -5.38
C ASN A 575 14.91 -7.21 -5.56
N ASP A 576 15.42 -7.21 -6.80
CA ASP A 576 16.86 -7.17 -7.12
C ASP A 576 17.53 -5.82 -6.90
N VAL A 577 16.76 -4.75 -7.06
CA VAL A 577 17.26 -3.39 -7.20
C VAL A 577 16.81 -2.50 -6.04
N ALA A 578 15.72 -2.88 -5.38
CA ALA A 578 14.85 -1.93 -4.71
C ALA A 578 15.29 -1.34 -3.36
N LEU A 579 16.32 -1.89 -2.71
CA LEU A 579 16.93 -1.23 -1.56
C LEU A 579 18.25 -0.58 -1.95
N GLN A 580 19.20 -1.27 -2.62
CA GLN A 580 20.45 -0.60 -3.03
C GLN A 580 20.19 0.66 -3.89
N SER A 581 19.37 0.59 -4.94
CA SER A 581 19.06 1.77 -5.76
C SER A 581 18.14 2.77 -5.07
N ALA A 582 17.34 2.35 -4.09
CA ALA A 582 16.54 3.28 -3.27
C ALA A 582 17.39 4.08 -2.29
N TRP A 583 18.51 3.54 -1.85
CA TRP A 583 19.53 4.24 -1.06
C TRP A 583 20.42 5.13 -1.94
N ASP A 584 20.62 4.77 -3.21
CA ASP A 584 21.45 5.54 -4.16
C ASP A 584 20.63 6.53 -5.03
N LEU A 585 20.01 6.02 -6.10
CA LEU A 585 19.37 6.82 -7.16
C LEU A 585 17.93 7.22 -6.83
N GLY A 586 17.32 6.56 -5.84
CA GLY A 586 15.95 6.79 -5.39
C GLY A 586 14.86 6.17 -6.26
N THR A 587 15.21 5.28 -7.20
CA THR A 587 14.23 4.48 -7.96
C THR A 587 14.24 3.04 -7.44
N ASN A 588 13.09 2.39 -7.42
CA ASN A 588 12.92 1.02 -6.90
C ASN A 588 11.86 0.22 -7.67
N THR A 589 11.51 0.73 -8.83
CA THR A 589 10.63 0.10 -9.80
C THR A 589 11.45 -0.51 -10.92
N ARG A 590 10.86 -1.45 -11.66
CA ARG A 590 11.48 -2.02 -12.86
C ARG A 590 10.52 -2.06 -14.02
N ASN A 591 11.09 -1.87 -15.21
CA ASN A 591 10.34 -2.00 -16.44
C ASN A 591 10.06 -3.46 -16.75
N LEU A 592 8.91 -3.70 -17.37
CA LEU A 592 8.54 -4.94 -18.02
C LEU A 592 7.70 -4.57 -19.25
N THR A 593 7.93 -5.22 -20.39
CA THR A 593 7.13 -4.98 -21.60
C THR A 593 6.39 -6.23 -22.00
N ILE A 594 5.10 -6.09 -22.30
CA ILE A 594 4.26 -7.12 -22.89
C ILE A 594 3.89 -6.67 -24.30
N ASN A 595 4.30 -7.44 -25.30
CA ASN A 595 3.96 -7.24 -26.70
C ASN A 595 2.95 -8.30 -27.12
N VAL A 596 1.77 -7.87 -27.57
CA VAL A 596 0.74 -8.77 -28.09
C VAL A 596 0.52 -8.45 -29.56
N ASN A 597 0.84 -9.40 -30.45
CA ASN A 597 0.72 -9.26 -31.89
C ASN A 597 1.34 -7.96 -32.47
N GLY A 598 2.45 -7.48 -31.90
CA GLY A 598 3.14 -6.26 -32.33
C GLY A 598 2.75 -4.99 -31.56
N VAL A 599 1.76 -5.04 -30.67
CA VAL A 599 1.37 -3.90 -29.83
C VAL A 599 2.06 -3.98 -28.48
N VAL A 600 2.93 -3.00 -28.19
CA VAL A 600 3.78 -2.98 -26.99
C VAL A 600 3.15 -2.16 -25.87
N THR A 601 3.01 -2.80 -24.72
CA THR A 601 2.67 -2.16 -23.45
C THR A 601 3.86 -2.22 -22.51
N ARG A 602 4.37 -1.06 -22.11
CA ARG A 602 5.39 -0.93 -21.07
C ARG A 602 4.71 -0.68 -19.73
N ILE A 603 5.08 -1.46 -18.72
CA ILE A 603 4.67 -1.28 -17.34
C ILE A 603 5.89 -1.08 -16.44
N GLU A 604 5.69 -0.31 -15.38
CA GLU A 604 6.68 -0.04 -14.35
C GLU A 604 6.20 -0.65 -13.03
N VAL A 605 6.77 -1.79 -12.65
CA VAL A 605 6.32 -2.58 -11.50
C VAL A 605 7.05 -2.18 -10.20
N PRO A 606 6.33 -2.07 -9.06
CA PRO A 606 6.92 -1.76 -7.74
C PRO A 606 7.66 -2.98 -7.16
N LEU A 607 8.06 -2.93 -5.88
CA LEU A 607 8.59 -4.11 -5.19
C LEU A 607 7.55 -5.22 -5.07
N SER A 608 8.00 -6.46 -5.17
CA SER A 608 7.20 -7.64 -4.81
C SER A 608 7.66 -8.37 -3.55
N GLY A 609 8.91 -8.14 -3.11
CA GLY A 609 9.54 -8.81 -1.98
C GLY A 609 8.72 -8.78 -0.70
N LYS A 610 8.49 -9.96 -0.10
CA LYS A 610 7.82 -10.16 1.20
C LYS A 610 8.73 -10.85 2.21
N SER A 611 10.02 -10.89 1.93
CA SER A 611 11.04 -11.55 2.72
C SER A 611 12.36 -10.79 2.60
N SER A 612 13.27 -11.00 3.56
CA SER A 612 14.56 -10.33 3.53
C SER A 612 15.41 -10.75 2.33
N GLU A 613 15.86 -9.75 1.60
CA GLU A 613 16.84 -9.77 0.53
C GLU A 613 18.28 -10.10 0.95
N LEU A 614 18.53 -10.13 2.26
CA LEU A 614 19.86 -10.37 2.84
C LEU A 614 19.91 -11.69 3.61
N PHE A 615 18.90 -11.96 4.43
CA PHE A 615 18.96 -13.01 5.46
C PHE A 615 18.03 -14.19 5.19
N THR A 616 17.08 -14.11 4.25
CA THR A 616 16.31 -15.30 3.84
C THR A 616 17.02 -16.08 2.75
N GLU A 617 16.80 -17.41 2.71
CA GLU A 617 17.48 -18.34 1.79
C GLU A 617 17.33 -17.93 0.31
N HIS A 618 16.12 -17.58 -0.11
CA HIS A 618 15.81 -17.17 -1.48
C HIS A 618 15.88 -15.66 -1.68
N LYS A 619 16.27 -14.90 -0.64
CA LYS A 619 16.53 -13.46 -0.67
C LYS A 619 15.38 -12.63 -1.29
N GLY A 620 14.13 -13.06 -1.11
CA GLY A 620 12.94 -12.45 -1.73
C GLY A 620 12.85 -12.45 -3.26
N TRP A 621 13.79 -13.10 -3.97
CA TRP A 621 13.81 -13.16 -5.44
C TRP A 621 12.69 -14.02 -6.03
N GLN A 622 11.92 -14.70 -5.18
CA GLN A 622 10.86 -15.58 -5.59
C GLN A 622 9.51 -15.12 -5.02
N ASP A 623 9.47 -13.97 -4.34
CA ASP A 623 8.22 -13.36 -3.88
C ASP A 623 7.52 -12.69 -5.07
N ALA A 624 6.32 -13.19 -5.39
CA ALA A 624 5.53 -12.69 -6.50
C ALA A 624 4.67 -11.48 -6.09
N GLY A 625 4.70 -10.45 -6.94
CA GLY A 625 3.80 -9.31 -6.92
C GLY A 625 2.77 -9.45 -8.03
N LEU A 626 1.70 -8.66 -7.94
CA LEU A 626 0.64 -8.61 -8.94
C LEU A 626 0.51 -7.18 -9.48
N PHE A 627 0.47 -7.05 -10.80
CA PHE A 627 0.30 -5.78 -11.48
C PHE A 627 -0.84 -5.88 -12.51
N PRO A 628 -2.03 -5.31 -12.20
CA PRO A 628 -3.12 -5.30 -13.15
C PRO A 628 -2.91 -4.26 -14.26
N VAL A 629 -3.15 -4.65 -15.52
CA VAL A 629 -2.96 -3.79 -16.69
C VAL A 629 -3.88 -4.19 -17.84
N LEU A 630 -4.39 -3.21 -18.57
CA LEU A 630 -5.11 -3.41 -19.82
C LEU A 630 -4.10 -3.54 -20.96
N LEU A 631 -4.16 -4.65 -21.69
CA LEU A 631 -3.28 -4.94 -22.82
C LEU A 631 -4.07 -4.90 -24.13
N GLU A 632 -3.51 -4.20 -25.11
CA GLU A 632 -4.04 -4.09 -26.46
C GLU A 632 -3.47 -5.17 -27.39
N GLY A 633 -4.04 -5.31 -28.58
CA GLY A 633 -3.46 -6.12 -29.67
C GLY A 633 -3.97 -7.56 -29.77
N PHE A 634 -4.82 -8.02 -28.84
CA PHE A 634 -5.45 -9.34 -28.94
C PHE A 634 -6.42 -9.42 -30.13
N ARG A 635 -6.47 -10.61 -30.75
CA ARG A 635 -7.37 -10.95 -31.86
C ARG A 635 -8.02 -12.31 -31.64
N GLU A 636 -9.09 -12.56 -32.39
CA GLU A 636 -9.72 -13.87 -32.46
C GLU A 636 -8.79 -14.90 -33.13
N GLY A 637 -8.79 -16.14 -32.64
CA GLY A 637 -7.84 -17.18 -33.05
C GLY A 637 -6.46 -17.03 -32.40
N GLY A 638 -5.39 -17.21 -33.18
CA GLY A 638 -4.02 -17.28 -32.70
C GLY A 638 -3.42 -15.92 -32.33
N ASN A 639 -2.78 -15.84 -31.17
CA ASN A 639 -2.09 -14.65 -30.63
C ASN A 639 -0.65 -15.01 -30.26
N VAL A 640 0.28 -14.12 -30.58
CA VAL A 640 1.68 -14.20 -30.16
C VAL A 640 1.90 -13.19 -29.05
N ILE A 641 2.32 -13.65 -27.88
CA ILE A 641 2.66 -12.79 -26.73
C ILE A 641 4.16 -12.88 -26.49
N LYS A 642 4.80 -11.72 -26.35
CA LYS A 642 6.22 -11.61 -26.01
C LYS A 642 6.40 -10.77 -24.75
N VAL A 643 7.20 -11.28 -23.82
CA VAL A 643 7.58 -10.60 -22.59
C VAL A 643 9.07 -10.22 -22.69
N GLY A 644 9.40 -8.98 -22.38
CA GLY A 644 10.74 -8.43 -22.58
C GLY A 644 10.98 -7.14 -21.81
N ASN A 645 11.96 -6.36 -22.26
CA ASN A 645 12.21 -5.01 -21.77
C ASN A 645 12.43 -4.01 -22.92
N GLU A 646 11.52 -3.97 -23.91
CA GLU A 646 11.68 -3.10 -25.07
C GLU A 646 11.87 -1.62 -24.66
N GLY A 647 12.96 -1.00 -25.13
CA GLY A 647 13.40 0.35 -24.77
C GLY A 647 14.02 0.50 -23.38
N GLY A 648 14.33 -0.63 -22.72
CA GLY A 648 15.02 -0.68 -21.43
C GLY A 648 16.49 -0.26 -21.50
N GLU A 649 17.09 -0.20 -22.68
CA GLU A 649 18.45 0.30 -22.91
C GLU A 649 18.63 1.77 -22.52
N GLY A 650 17.54 2.56 -22.50
CA GLY A 650 17.52 3.93 -22.00
C GLY A 650 17.22 4.05 -20.50
N GLY A 651 16.95 2.93 -19.82
CA GLY A 651 16.65 2.88 -18.39
C GLY A 651 17.89 2.66 -17.52
N LEU A 652 17.69 2.73 -16.20
CA LEU A 652 18.76 2.45 -15.22
C LEU A 652 19.21 0.99 -15.23
N VAL A 653 18.31 0.07 -15.62
CA VAL A 653 18.56 -1.36 -15.68
C VAL A 653 18.09 -1.89 -17.04
N GLN A 654 18.99 -2.55 -17.77
CA GLN A 654 18.72 -3.10 -19.10
C GLN A 654 17.81 -4.35 -19.05
N TRP A 655 17.75 -5.01 -17.89
CA TRP A 655 16.93 -6.19 -17.68
C TRP A 655 15.52 -5.81 -17.19
N ALA A 656 14.49 -6.50 -17.67
CA ALA A 656 13.14 -6.38 -17.12
C ALA A 656 13.00 -7.09 -15.77
N ALA A 657 11.99 -6.70 -14.99
CA ALA A 657 11.54 -7.50 -13.85
C ALA A 657 11.30 -8.96 -14.30
N ASP A 658 11.60 -9.91 -13.43
CA ASP A 658 11.37 -11.32 -13.76
C ASP A 658 9.87 -11.58 -13.85
N PHE A 659 9.47 -12.34 -14.88
CA PHE A 659 8.06 -12.64 -15.16
C PHE A 659 7.70 -14.01 -14.59
N VAL A 660 6.64 -14.06 -13.79
CA VAL A 660 6.12 -15.29 -13.19
C VAL A 660 5.02 -15.87 -14.07
N GLY A 661 4.14 -15.01 -14.58
CA GLY A 661 3.01 -15.42 -15.41
C GLY A 661 2.03 -14.28 -15.63
N MET A 662 0.97 -14.53 -16.38
CA MET A 662 -0.13 -13.60 -16.54
C MET A 662 -1.48 -14.31 -16.63
N GLU A 663 -2.50 -13.72 -16.03
CA GLU A 663 -3.89 -14.08 -16.29
C GLU A 663 -4.46 -13.16 -17.36
N VAL A 664 -5.11 -13.73 -18.38
CA VAL A 664 -5.84 -13.00 -19.41
C VAL A 664 -7.34 -13.23 -19.23
N TYR A 665 -8.08 -12.16 -18.98
CA TYR A 665 -9.54 -12.20 -18.89
C TYR A 665 -10.12 -12.11 -20.30
N TRP A 666 -10.79 -13.17 -20.76
CA TRP A 666 -11.13 -13.37 -22.18
C TRP A 666 -12.48 -12.87 -22.61
#